data_AF-A0A7C8AHR3-F1
#
_entry.id   AF-A0A7C8AHR3-F1
#
_cell.length_a   1.000
_cell.length_b   1.000
_cell.length_c   1.000
_cell.angle_alpha   90.00
_cell.angle_beta   90.00
_cell.angle_gamma   90.00
#
_symmetry.space_group_name_H-M   'P 1'
#
loop_
_entity.id
_entity.type
_entity.pdbx_description
1 polymer ?
#
loop_
_entity_poly.entity_id
_entity_poly.type
_entity_poly.pdbx_seq_one_letter_code
_entity_poly.pdbx_strand_id
1 'polypeptide(L)'
;MENEKKIKKKVKCEGEKMKKLMTICLLACVVLTFVSVAQASVEMVFIPGGEFEMGRHVGDGNGDELPVHAVYVDSFRMSKYEIANQQYADFLNSAYPDQIKVDTGVVYAVDDTGNSYPYCSTSSAPAGNPDNGELSQIDFSDSNFSVRTKGDPPRDMFDDPVVLVSWYGAVAYCNWRSVQEGYEECYSLSTWECDFSKNGYRLPTEAEWEYAARGGENSPYYRFPWGDTISHSQANYYADPNSYFYDVSPTSGFHPDWNDGTRPYTSIAGSFAPNGYGLYDMSGNVHEWCNDWYDSNYYSTTPYPHINPKGPASGDYRILRGSGWGGNAFQCRLAMREVDPPGARNDSCFGFRVVLNITPRLLSPNGGEELIAGQTETISWEAIDLIDNVAIEYSDANGIDGSWEVIDANTPNDGEYQWLVPLVTSNQCLVRISDATDPNVYDTSDDVFTIFRCLHPIGDINYDCFVDLSDLALMAINWLKSGNIDEGLVAYWNLDEGSGIIAHDVIGGNDGTLNGDTAWVNGISEKSLDFDGMDDYANFGNTIGNFGTNDFSIAFWFRTDTDRIETIMGKRAFCGVHSFIEFTMSEPTVPSGHMLIELYQSTDIKNLFWSSKRLDDNQWHLMVIKRQGVEAQLYIDGILDATNFATDVVSISNSSPFLFCDGPCRSVGNTDFFSGILDEVRIYNRALTSAEIEYLYRNP
;
A
#
# COMPACT_ATOMS: atom_id res chain seq x y z
N MET A 1 -8.12 58.36 -4.70
CA MET A 1 -6.69 58.29 -5.05
C MET A 1 -5.75 58.24 -3.84
N GLU A 2 -5.89 59.10 -2.83
CA GLU A 2 -4.93 59.15 -1.71
C GLU A 2 -5.06 57.98 -0.70
N ASN A 3 -6.29 57.54 -0.42
CA ASN A 3 -6.54 56.35 0.42
C ASN A 3 -6.11 55.04 -0.26
N GLU A 4 -6.29 54.94 -1.58
CA GLU A 4 -5.86 53.78 -2.37
C GLU A 4 -4.33 53.63 -2.39
N LYS A 5 -3.59 54.75 -2.48
CA LYS A 5 -2.13 54.75 -2.37
C LYS A 5 -1.65 54.35 -0.98
N LYS A 6 -2.35 54.75 0.10
CA LYS A 6 -2.03 54.34 1.48
C LYS A 6 -2.26 52.85 1.71
N ILE A 7 -3.36 52.29 1.19
CA ILE A 7 -3.67 50.86 1.30
C ILE A 7 -2.65 50.02 0.52
N LYS A 8 -2.35 50.38 -0.74
CA LYS A 8 -1.32 49.68 -1.55
C LYS A 8 0.07 49.73 -0.91
N LYS A 9 0.43 50.83 -0.23
CA LYS A 9 1.71 50.96 0.49
C LYS A 9 1.74 50.13 1.78
N LYS A 10 0.61 49.98 2.48
CA LYS A 10 0.49 49.15 3.69
C LYS A 10 0.55 47.65 3.35
N VAL A 11 -0.16 47.21 2.31
CA VAL A 11 -0.14 45.82 1.82
C VAL A 11 1.27 45.43 1.34
N LYS A 12 1.97 46.32 0.62
CA LYS A 12 3.36 46.06 0.19
C LYS A 12 4.34 45.95 1.37
N CYS A 13 4.16 46.78 2.40
CA CYS A 13 5.01 46.76 3.59
C CYS A 13 4.78 45.52 4.47
N GLU A 14 3.53 45.04 4.58
CA GLU A 14 3.22 43.79 5.30
C GLU A 14 3.64 42.55 4.51
N GLY A 15 3.53 42.56 3.17
CA GLY A 15 4.05 41.50 2.31
C GLY A 15 5.59 41.36 2.38
N GLU A 16 6.34 42.46 2.47
CA GLU A 16 7.79 42.42 2.67
C GLU A 16 8.18 41.96 4.09
N LYS A 17 7.39 42.28 5.10
CA LYS A 17 7.58 41.75 6.47
C LYS A 17 7.31 40.25 6.55
N MET A 18 6.25 39.76 5.91
CA MET A 18 5.95 38.33 5.80
C MET A 18 7.03 37.57 5.04
N LYS A 19 7.52 38.11 3.92
CA LYS A 19 8.66 37.51 3.19
C LYS A 19 9.93 37.46 4.05
N LYS A 20 10.26 38.52 4.78
CA LYS A 20 11.40 38.50 5.73
C LYS A 20 11.19 37.50 6.85
N LEU A 21 9.98 37.36 7.39
CA LEU A 21 9.68 36.39 8.44
C LEU A 21 9.80 34.96 7.92
N MET A 22 9.26 34.66 6.73
CA MET A 22 9.44 33.37 6.05
C MET A 22 10.91 33.08 5.74
N THR A 23 11.66 34.05 5.25
CA THR A 23 13.10 33.89 4.97
C THR A 23 13.90 33.67 6.26
N ILE A 24 13.56 34.34 7.36
CA ILE A 24 14.17 34.10 8.68
C ILE A 24 13.78 32.74 9.24
N CYS A 25 12.53 32.29 9.07
CA CYS A 25 12.11 30.94 9.47
C CYS A 25 12.76 29.86 8.61
N LEU A 26 12.92 30.07 7.30
CA LEU A 26 13.65 29.18 6.40
C LEU A 26 15.15 29.16 6.74
N LEU A 27 15.77 30.31 6.99
CA LEU A 27 17.17 30.35 7.45
C LEU A 27 17.34 29.77 8.85
N ALA A 28 16.38 29.92 9.75
CA ALA A 28 16.40 29.29 11.06
C ALA A 28 16.19 27.78 10.95
N CYS A 29 15.30 27.30 10.07
CA CYS A 29 15.14 25.87 9.78
C CYS A 29 16.37 25.29 9.09
N VAL A 30 16.99 26.02 8.17
CA VAL A 30 18.24 25.64 7.50
C VAL A 30 19.40 25.66 8.51
N VAL A 31 19.51 26.66 9.39
CA VAL A 31 20.56 26.69 10.43
C VAL A 31 20.31 25.65 11.52
N LEU A 32 19.05 25.35 11.90
CA LEU A 32 18.70 24.27 12.82
C LEU A 32 18.97 22.89 12.21
N THR A 33 18.76 22.71 10.90
CA THR A 33 19.13 21.48 10.17
C THR A 33 20.64 21.37 9.93
N PHE A 34 21.38 22.47 9.77
CA PHE A 34 22.85 22.42 9.66
C PHE A 34 23.58 22.28 11.01
N VAL A 35 22.93 22.62 12.13
CA VAL A 35 23.52 22.47 13.47
C VAL A 35 23.36 21.05 14.03
N SER A 36 22.49 20.19 13.46
CA SER A 36 22.34 18.79 13.90
C SER A 36 23.11 17.75 13.06
N VAL A 37 23.92 18.15 12.08
CA VAL A 37 24.53 17.22 11.08
C VAL A 37 26.06 17.14 11.19
N ALA A 38 26.59 17.08 12.40
CA ALA A 38 28.00 16.72 12.63
C ALA A 38 28.15 15.59 13.65
N GLN A 39 27.16 14.71 13.74
CA GLN A 39 27.26 13.47 14.49
C GLN A 39 27.84 12.38 13.58
N ALA A 40 28.89 11.68 14.03
CA ALA A 40 29.55 10.65 13.24
C ALA A 40 28.53 9.57 12.83
N SER A 41 28.36 9.35 11.53
CA SER A 41 27.51 8.28 10.99
C SER A 41 28.05 6.90 11.35
N VAL A 42 27.18 5.93 11.66
CA VAL A 42 27.61 4.53 11.78
C VAL A 42 27.78 3.98 10.36
N GLU A 43 28.99 3.56 10.00
CA GLU A 43 29.22 2.92 8.69
C GLU A 43 28.68 1.49 8.72
N MET A 44 27.77 1.17 7.80
CA MET A 44 27.06 -0.11 7.74
C MET A 44 27.45 -0.90 6.49
N VAL A 45 27.58 -2.22 6.63
CA VAL A 45 27.88 -3.18 5.57
C VAL A 45 26.65 -4.03 5.29
N PHE A 46 26.35 -4.30 4.01
CA PHE A 46 25.34 -5.26 3.60
C PHE A 46 25.78 -6.69 3.88
N ILE A 47 24.93 -7.46 4.55
CA ILE A 47 25.12 -8.88 4.80
C ILE A 47 24.02 -9.62 4.03
N PRO A 48 24.35 -10.32 2.92
CA PRO A 48 23.35 -11.05 2.15
C PRO A 48 22.81 -12.21 2.98
N GLY A 49 21.49 -12.35 3.07
CA GLY A 49 20.83 -13.44 3.77
C GLY A 49 21.09 -14.80 3.14
N GLY A 50 20.80 -15.86 3.89
CA GLY A 50 20.96 -17.23 3.42
C GLY A 50 21.03 -18.26 4.52
N GLU A 51 21.15 -19.52 4.10
CA GLU A 51 21.37 -20.66 5.01
C GLU A 51 22.85 -20.81 5.36
N PHE A 52 23.14 -21.10 6.63
CA PHE A 52 24.46 -21.53 7.08
C PHE A 52 24.38 -22.58 8.19
N GLU A 53 25.50 -23.25 8.44
CA GLU A 53 25.64 -24.13 9.59
C GLU A 53 26.17 -23.33 10.79
N MET A 54 25.34 -23.18 11.82
CA MET A 54 25.68 -22.51 13.06
C MET A 54 26.25 -23.49 14.08
N GLY A 55 27.26 -23.07 14.85
CA GLY A 55 27.90 -23.83 15.91
C GLY A 55 29.28 -24.37 15.57
N ARG A 56 29.79 -25.27 16.41
CA ARG A 56 31.21 -25.69 16.36
C ARG A 56 31.47 -26.87 15.41
N HIS A 57 32.24 -26.62 14.34
CA HIS A 57 32.70 -27.63 13.39
C HIS A 57 34.04 -28.30 13.73
N VAL A 58 34.91 -27.61 14.48
CA VAL A 58 36.27 -28.10 14.82
C VAL A 58 36.30 -28.60 16.27
N GLY A 59 37.06 -29.66 16.56
CA GLY A 59 36.99 -30.46 17.80
C GLY A 59 37.30 -29.76 19.14
N ASP A 60 37.54 -28.45 19.17
CA ASP A 60 37.90 -27.68 20.36
C ASP A 60 36.79 -26.68 20.71
N GLY A 61 36.18 -26.81 21.90
CA GLY A 61 35.11 -25.91 22.36
C GLY A 61 34.22 -26.53 23.42
N ASN A 62 33.26 -25.75 23.90
CA ASN A 62 32.31 -26.18 24.91
C ASN A 62 31.18 -27.05 24.30
N GLY A 63 30.35 -27.63 25.16
CA GLY A 63 29.25 -28.51 24.77
C GLY A 63 28.02 -27.77 24.24
N ASP A 64 27.81 -26.54 24.70
CA ASP A 64 26.73 -25.63 24.33
C ASP A 64 26.96 -24.88 23.00
N GLU A 65 28.11 -25.15 22.37
CA GLU A 65 28.41 -24.76 20.99
C GLU A 65 27.93 -25.84 19.98
N LEU A 66 27.36 -26.93 20.47
CA LEU A 66 26.82 -28.05 19.72
C LEU A 66 25.31 -28.23 20.00
N PRO A 67 24.56 -28.90 19.10
CA PRO A 67 25.00 -29.42 17.80
C PRO A 67 25.22 -28.31 16.76
N VAL A 68 26.03 -28.63 15.75
CA VAL A 68 25.99 -27.88 14.49
C VAL A 68 24.60 -28.08 13.88
N HIS A 69 23.95 -26.98 13.47
CA HIS A 69 22.59 -27.00 12.94
C HIS A 69 22.42 -25.96 11.83
N ALA A 70 21.53 -26.22 10.88
CA ALA A 70 21.24 -25.31 9.78
C ALA A 70 20.34 -24.15 10.27
N VAL A 71 20.74 -22.92 9.95
CA VAL A 71 20.04 -21.69 10.29
C VAL A 71 19.89 -20.85 9.03
N TYR A 72 18.71 -20.30 8.80
CA TYR A 72 18.47 -19.26 7.81
C TYR A 72 18.47 -17.90 8.50
N VAL A 73 19.18 -16.92 7.93
CA VAL A 73 19.10 -15.51 8.32
C VAL A 73 18.68 -14.66 7.11
N ASP A 74 17.75 -13.73 7.31
CA ASP A 74 17.37 -12.74 6.30
C ASP A 74 18.56 -11.82 5.98
N SER A 75 18.47 -11.09 4.87
CA SER A 75 19.45 -10.04 4.57
C SER A 75 19.33 -8.87 5.57
N PHE A 76 20.47 -8.33 6.01
CA PHE A 76 20.50 -7.20 6.96
C PHE A 76 21.75 -6.34 6.77
N ARG A 77 21.82 -5.20 7.46
CA ARG A 77 23.04 -4.40 7.55
C ARG A 77 23.68 -4.58 8.91
N MET A 78 25.01 -4.71 8.96
CA MET A 78 25.77 -4.72 10.21
C MET A 78 26.79 -3.59 10.22
N SER A 79 27.02 -2.96 11.38
CA SER A 79 28.05 -1.93 11.48
C SER A 79 29.41 -2.54 11.17
N LYS A 80 30.14 -1.85 10.28
CA LYS A 80 31.44 -2.28 9.76
C LYS A 80 32.47 -2.51 10.87
N TYR A 81 32.35 -1.66 11.88
CA TYR A 81 33.18 -1.60 13.07
C TYR A 81 32.30 -1.78 14.31
N GLU A 82 32.93 -2.13 15.43
CA GLU A 82 32.38 -1.97 16.78
C GLU A 82 32.00 -0.49 17.01
N ILE A 83 31.03 -0.22 17.90
CA ILE A 83 30.63 1.16 18.20
C ILE A 83 31.78 1.90 18.91
N ALA A 84 32.15 3.05 18.36
CA ALA A 84 33.29 3.82 18.84
C ALA A 84 32.96 4.65 20.09
N ASN A 85 33.98 4.97 20.90
CA ASN A 85 33.82 5.81 22.09
C ASN A 85 33.16 7.15 21.81
N GLN A 86 33.54 7.82 20.71
CA GLN A 86 32.95 9.12 20.39
C GLN A 86 31.46 9.00 20.10
N GLN A 87 31.05 7.98 19.34
CA GLN A 87 29.65 7.72 19.03
C GLN A 87 28.83 7.49 20.31
N TYR A 88 29.34 6.67 21.23
CA TYR A 88 28.66 6.40 22.49
C TYR A 88 28.66 7.60 23.44
N ALA A 89 29.74 8.39 23.48
CA ALA A 89 29.79 9.63 24.26
C ALA A 89 28.75 10.65 23.75
N ASP A 90 28.57 10.77 22.44
CA ASP A 90 27.54 11.64 21.88
C ASP A 90 26.12 11.18 22.26
N PHE A 91 25.88 9.86 22.29
CA PHE A 91 24.65 9.29 22.83
C PHE A 91 24.44 9.73 24.28
N LEU A 92 25.43 9.54 25.16
CA LEU A 92 25.28 9.90 26.57
C LEU A 92 25.06 11.41 26.79
N ASN A 93 25.62 12.26 25.93
CA ASN A 93 25.46 13.71 25.99
C ASN A 93 24.12 14.21 25.40
N SER A 94 23.50 13.45 24.52
CA SER A 94 22.24 13.82 23.85
C SER A 94 21.02 13.12 24.43
N ALA A 95 21.20 11.92 25.00
CA ALA A 95 20.18 11.21 25.75
C ALA A 95 19.76 12.07 26.95
N TYR A 96 18.45 12.28 27.06
CA TYR A 96 17.81 13.25 27.96
C TYR A 96 18.55 13.40 29.29
N PRO A 97 19.07 14.60 29.64
CA PRO A 97 19.76 14.86 30.91
C PRO A 97 18.93 14.47 32.15
N ASP A 98 17.61 14.37 31.99
CA ASP A 98 16.66 14.00 33.05
C ASP A 98 16.51 12.47 33.24
N GLN A 99 16.94 11.65 32.27
CA GLN A 99 16.85 10.19 32.31
C GLN A 99 18.14 9.51 32.75
N ILE A 100 19.29 10.17 32.58
CA ILE A 100 20.60 9.63 32.93
C ILE A 100 21.08 10.17 34.28
N LYS A 101 21.44 9.26 35.19
CA LYS A 101 22.08 9.56 36.47
C LYS A 101 23.49 8.98 36.49
N VAL A 102 24.48 9.79 36.84
CA VAL A 102 25.83 9.30 37.14
C VAL A 102 26.00 9.18 38.65
N ASP A 103 26.32 7.99 39.13
CA ASP A 103 26.56 7.70 40.54
C ASP A 103 27.80 6.82 40.68
N THR A 104 28.76 7.26 41.50
CA THR A 104 29.98 6.50 41.83
C THR A 104 30.72 5.93 40.61
N GLY A 105 30.75 6.67 39.51
CA GLY A 105 31.47 6.26 38.29
C GLY A 105 30.70 5.34 37.36
N VAL A 106 29.39 5.18 37.59
CA VAL A 106 28.48 4.41 36.76
C VAL A 106 27.37 5.30 36.24
N VAL A 107 27.05 5.13 34.97
CA VAL A 107 25.93 5.80 34.30
C VAL A 107 24.71 4.88 34.36
N TYR A 108 23.58 5.38 34.83
CA TYR A 108 22.31 4.66 34.92
C TYR A 108 21.21 5.40 34.18
N ALA A 109 20.28 4.66 33.60
CA ALA A 109 18.93 5.15 33.35
C ALA A 109 18.02 4.81 34.53
N VAL A 110 17.07 5.70 34.83
CA VAL A 110 16.07 5.47 35.88
C VAL A 110 14.68 5.47 35.24
N ASP A 111 13.91 4.40 35.40
CA ASP A 111 12.54 4.34 34.92
C ASP A 111 11.56 5.11 35.81
N ASP A 112 10.32 5.30 35.34
CA ASP A 112 9.26 6.02 36.08
C ASP A 112 8.89 5.37 37.42
N THR A 113 9.27 4.10 37.63
CA THR A 113 9.05 3.37 38.88
C THR A 113 10.25 3.44 39.83
N GLY A 114 11.36 4.06 39.41
CA GLY A 114 12.57 4.25 40.19
C GLY A 114 13.60 3.11 40.07
N ASN A 115 13.41 2.13 39.18
CA ASN A 115 14.44 1.12 38.94
C ASN A 115 15.60 1.73 38.16
N SER A 116 16.82 1.36 38.51
CA SER A 116 18.04 1.85 37.86
C SER A 116 18.68 0.77 37.00
N TYR A 117 18.90 1.08 35.73
CA TYR A 117 19.54 0.19 34.76
C TYR A 117 20.90 0.77 34.38
N PRO A 118 22.01 0.09 34.67
CA PRO A 118 23.33 0.61 34.37
C PRO A 118 23.55 0.60 32.86
N TYR A 119 24.08 1.67 32.28
CA TYR A 119 24.44 1.78 30.86
C TYR A 119 25.93 1.53 30.63
N CYS A 120 26.79 2.20 31.38
CA CYS A 120 28.24 2.01 31.29
C CYS A 120 28.95 2.43 32.57
N SER A 121 30.26 2.16 32.65
CA SER A 121 31.12 2.67 33.72
C SER A 121 32.08 3.73 33.17
N THR A 122 32.16 4.90 33.82
CA THR A 122 33.12 5.99 33.49
C THR A 122 34.36 5.99 34.40
N SER A 123 34.32 5.17 35.46
CA SER A 123 35.49 4.81 36.26
C SER A 123 35.28 3.42 36.87
N SER A 124 36.14 2.45 36.60
CA SER A 124 36.08 1.17 37.32
C SER A 124 36.76 1.29 38.68
N ALA A 125 35.99 1.15 39.76
CA ALA A 125 36.31 0.14 40.78
C ALA A 125 35.06 -0.16 41.64
N PRO A 126 34.48 -1.37 41.51
CA PRO A 126 33.88 -2.03 42.66
C PRO A 126 34.94 -2.15 43.78
N ALA A 127 34.54 -1.98 45.04
CA ALA A 127 35.46 -1.96 46.18
C ALA A 127 36.38 -3.19 46.19
N GLY A 128 37.68 -2.98 45.92
CA GLY A 128 38.72 -4.03 46.00
C GLY A 128 39.69 -4.15 44.82
N ASN A 129 39.46 -3.47 43.69
CA ASN A 129 40.39 -3.47 42.56
C ASN A 129 41.33 -2.23 42.61
N PRO A 130 42.67 -2.37 42.53
CA PRO A 130 43.64 -1.24 42.58
C PRO A 130 43.57 -0.21 41.43
N ASP A 131 42.70 -0.38 40.42
CA ASP A 131 42.79 0.33 39.15
C ASP A 131 41.85 1.55 39.02
N ASN A 132 42.09 2.59 39.83
CA ASN A 132 41.62 4.01 39.82
C ASN A 132 40.87 4.60 38.56
N GLY A 133 39.91 3.93 37.94
CA GLY A 133 39.09 4.51 36.85
C GLY A 133 39.68 4.53 35.44
N GLU A 134 40.87 3.96 35.20
CA GLU A 134 41.65 4.13 33.96
C GLU A 134 41.39 3.07 32.85
N LEU A 135 40.44 2.15 33.07
CA LEU A 135 40.00 1.19 32.04
C LEU A 135 38.80 1.70 31.22
N SER A 136 38.02 2.63 31.77
CA SER A 136 36.98 3.31 30.99
C SER A 136 37.61 4.31 30.06
N GLN A 137 37.18 4.27 28.80
CA GLN A 137 37.65 5.16 27.75
C GLN A 137 36.73 6.40 27.63
N ILE A 138 35.65 6.46 28.44
CA ILE A 138 34.75 7.60 28.57
C ILE A 138 34.89 8.19 29.98
N ASP A 139 35.15 9.50 30.04
CA ASP A 139 35.15 10.28 31.27
C ASP A 139 33.83 11.04 31.45
N PHE A 140 33.47 11.32 32.71
CA PHE A 140 32.35 12.21 33.05
C PHE A 140 32.85 13.30 33.98
N SER A 141 32.92 14.53 33.46
CA SER A 141 33.37 15.72 34.19
C SER A 141 32.56 16.92 33.75
N ASP A 142 32.29 17.84 34.67
CA ASP A 142 31.54 19.08 34.39
C ASP A 142 30.19 18.83 33.67
N SER A 143 29.50 17.76 34.08
CA SER A 143 28.23 17.30 33.51
C SER A 143 28.29 16.95 32.01
N ASN A 144 29.46 16.57 31.51
CA ASN A 144 29.66 16.20 30.11
C ASN A 144 30.48 14.91 30.00
N PHE A 145 30.12 14.07 29.02
CA PHE A 145 30.87 12.87 28.67
C PHE A 145 31.92 13.20 27.61
N SER A 146 33.15 12.72 27.80
CA SER A 146 34.27 12.95 26.86
C SER A 146 35.15 11.71 26.74
N VAL A 147 35.83 11.56 25.61
CA VAL A 147 36.71 10.42 25.36
C VAL A 147 38.10 10.67 25.95
N ARG A 148 38.67 9.66 26.61
CA ARG A 148 40.02 9.73 27.21
C ARG A 148 41.13 9.55 26.16
N THR A 149 42.37 9.84 26.56
CA THR A 149 43.59 9.48 25.81
C THR A 149 44.29 8.29 26.47
N LYS A 150 44.95 7.44 25.69
CA LYS A 150 45.71 6.27 26.19
C LYS A 150 46.87 5.90 25.27
N GLY A 151 47.83 5.13 25.78
CA GLY A 151 49.02 4.66 25.07
C GLY A 151 50.28 5.48 25.37
N ASP A 152 51.43 4.98 24.88
CA ASP A 152 52.72 5.67 24.93
C ASP A 152 53.36 5.69 23.52
N PRO A 153 53.38 6.84 22.81
CA PRO A 153 52.86 8.13 23.23
C PRO A 153 51.32 8.16 23.33
N PRO A 154 50.72 9.05 24.15
CA PRO A 154 49.27 9.16 24.27
C PRO A 154 48.57 9.46 22.95
N ARG A 155 47.47 8.73 22.68
CA ARG A 155 46.59 8.88 21.52
C ARG A 155 45.15 9.08 21.97
N ASP A 156 44.38 9.88 21.24
CA ASP A 156 42.93 9.99 21.44
C ASP A 156 42.22 8.68 21.08
N MET A 157 41.27 8.24 21.91
CA MET A 157 40.57 6.97 21.75
C MET A 157 39.21 7.09 21.02
N PHE A 158 39.03 8.15 20.22
CA PHE A 158 37.74 8.48 19.60
C PHE A 158 37.16 7.33 18.77
N ASP A 159 38.03 6.68 17.98
CA ASP A 159 37.70 5.61 17.04
C ASP A 159 37.95 4.20 17.62
N ASP A 160 38.34 4.11 18.89
CA ASP A 160 38.41 2.84 19.61
C ASP A 160 37.01 2.39 20.02
N PRO A 161 36.75 1.08 20.10
CA PRO A 161 35.46 0.58 20.54
C PRO A 161 35.19 0.99 21.99
N VAL A 162 33.93 1.37 22.24
CA VAL A 162 33.47 1.64 23.60
C VAL A 162 33.49 0.35 24.43
N VAL A 163 33.99 0.47 25.65
CA VAL A 163 34.11 -0.65 26.61
C VAL A 163 33.39 -0.34 27.92
N LEU A 164 33.22 -1.38 28.77
CA LEU A 164 32.47 -1.30 30.03
C LEU A 164 31.01 -0.85 29.80
N VAL A 165 30.43 -1.28 28.68
CA VAL A 165 29.04 -1.05 28.32
C VAL A 165 28.22 -2.29 28.67
N SER A 166 27.10 -2.06 29.33
CA SER A 166 26.13 -3.13 29.62
C SER A 166 25.24 -3.38 28.41
N TRP A 167 24.52 -4.51 28.43
CA TRP A 167 23.51 -4.77 27.43
C TRP A 167 22.43 -3.67 27.39
N TYR A 168 22.01 -3.15 28.56
CA TYR A 168 21.04 -2.05 28.66
C TYR A 168 21.54 -0.76 27.99
N GLY A 169 22.82 -0.42 28.17
CA GLY A 169 23.42 0.73 27.51
C GLY A 169 23.51 0.57 26.00
N ALA A 170 23.85 -0.64 25.54
CA ALA A 170 23.94 -0.96 24.13
C ALA A 170 22.59 -0.87 23.40
N VAL A 171 21.51 -1.41 23.98
CA VAL A 171 20.16 -1.31 23.35
C VAL A 171 19.58 0.10 23.42
N ALA A 172 19.87 0.86 24.48
CA ALA A 172 19.45 2.26 24.56
C ALA A 172 20.16 3.12 23.51
N TYR A 173 21.44 2.86 23.25
CA TYR A 173 22.17 3.46 22.13
C TYR A 173 21.50 3.14 20.79
N CYS A 174 21.07 1.89 20.58
CA CYS A 174 20.37 1.49 19.35
C CYS A 174 19.10 2.32 19.12
N ASN A 175 18.18 2.39 20.09
CA ASN A 175 16.98 3.21 19.97
C ASN A 175 17.29 4.68 19.71
N TRP A 176 18.23 5.24 20.47
CA TRP A 176 18.64 6.62 20.30
C TRP A 176 19.15 6.89 18.88
N ARG A 177 19.96 5.97 18.33
CA ARG A 177 20.48 6.06 16.97
C ARG A 177 19.36 6.00 15.94
N SER A 178 18.38 5.12 16.13
CA SER A 178 17.18 5.04 15.28
C SER A 178 16.49 6.39 15.19
N VAL A 179 16.23 7.03 16.33
CA VAL A 179 15.54 8.34 16.39
C VAL A 179 16.35 9.44 15.71
N GLN A 180 17.69 9.45 15.86
CA GLN A 180 18.54 10.44 15.19
C GLN A 180 18.48 10.34 13.66
N GLU A 181 18.22 9.15 13.13
CA GLU A 181 18.16 8.88 11.69
C GLU A 181 16.72 8.75 11.16
N GLY A 182 15.70 8.95 12.01
CA GLY A 182 14.29 8.90 11.61
C GLY A 182 13.69 7.50 11.47
N TYR A 183 14.36 6.48 12.00
CA TYR A 183 13.86 5.11 12.08
C TYR A 183 13.00 4.88 13.34
N GLU A 184 12.21 3.81 13.32
CA GLU A 184 11.45 3.38 14.49
C GLU A 184 12.36 2.78 15.58
N GLU A 185 11.93 2.84 16.83
CA GLU A 185 12.64 2.21 17.93
C GLU A 185 12.39 0.70 17.97
N CYS A 186 13.45 -0.11 17.97
CA CYS A 186 13.33 -1.56 18.05
C CYS A 186 13.06 -2.06 19.47
N TYR A 187 13.49 -1.34 20.50
CA TYR A 187 13.34 -1.79 21.88
C TYR A 187 12.28 -1.00 22.64
N SER A 188 11.48 -1.69 23.43
CA SER A 188 10.75 -1.07 24.54
C SER A 188 11.70 -0.91 25.73
N LEU A 189 12.05 0.32 26.12
CA LEU A 189 12.92 0.55 27.29
C LEU A 189 12.24 0.27 28.64
N SER A 190 10.95 -0.12 28.62
CA SER A 190 10.21 -0.52 29.83
C SER A 190 10.25 -2.03 30.06
N THR A 191 10.22 -2.83 28.98
CA THR A 191 10.23 -4.30 29.03
C THR A 191 11.55 -4.90 28.57
N TRP A 192 12.38 -4.11 27.89
CA TRP A 192 13.64 -4.51 27.26
C TRP A 192 13.48 -5.56 26.16
N GLU A 193 12.29 -5.66 25.59
CA GLU A 193 11.99 -6.56 24.48
C GLU A 193 12.24 -5.87 23.14
N CYS A 194 12.80 -6.62 22.19
CA CYS A 194 13.03 -6.17 20.82
C CYS A 194 11.84 -6.55 19.94
N ASP A 195 11.26 -5.56 19.27
CA ASP A 195 10.37 -5.75 18.13
C ASP A 195 11.20 -5.82 16.86
N PHE A 196 11.43 -7.04 16.39
CA PHE A 196 12.22 -7.32 15.18
C PHE A 196 11.51 -6.92 13.88
N SER A 197 10.24 -6.48 13.92
CA SER A 197 9.55 -5.95 12.74
C SER A 197 9.93 -4.51 12.43
N LYS A 198 10.54 -3.80 13.39
CA LYS A 198 10.94 -2.40 13.25
C LYS A 198 12.18 -2.24 12.37
N ASN A 199 12.28 -1.09 11.72
CA ASN A 199 13.37 -0.77 10.79
C ASN A 199 14.56 -0.05 11.46
N GLY A 200 14.54 0.09 12.78
CA GLY A 200 15.59 0.77 13.54
C GLY A 200 16.82 -0.07 13.83
N TYR A 201 17.82 0.60 14.40
CA TYR A 201 19.02 -0.04 14.92
C TYR A 201 18.66 -0.99 16.06
N ARG A 202 19.36 -2.12 16.10
CA ARG A 202 19.29 -3.09 17.18
C ARG A 202 20.61 -3.83 17.37
N LEU A 203 20.72 -4.62 18.43
CA LEU A 203 21.82 -5.59 18.54
C LEU A 203 21.58 -6.75 17.57
N PRO A 204 22.65 -7.36 17.02
CA PRO A 204 22.51 -8.57 16.23
C PRO A 204 21.91 -9.70 17.08
N THR A 205 21.17 -10.60 16.44
CA THR A 205 20.96 -11.92 17.05
C THR A 205 22.28 -12.69 17.09
N GLU A 206 22.38 -13.70 17.95
CA GLU A 206 23.56 -14.57 18.00
C GLU A 206 23.82 -15.23 16.63
N ALA A 207 22.74 -15.61 15.93
CA ALA A 207 22.81 -16.19 14.59
C ALA A 207 23.28 -15.20 13.53
N GLU A 208 22.73 -13.98 13.51
CA GLU A 208 23.20 -12.90 12.61
C GLU A 208 24.67 -12.60 12.84
N TRP A 209 25.09 -12.53 14.11
CA TRP A 209 26.49 -12.29 14.45
C TRP A 209 27.39 -13.40 13.92
N GLU A 210 27.08 -14.68 14.17
CA GLU A 210 27.93 -15.79 13.73
C GLU A 210 27.97 -15.90 12.21
N TYR A 211 26.81 -15.74 11.55
CA TYR A 211 26.70 -15.74 10.10
C TYR A 211 27.58 -14.65 9.48
N ALA A 212 27.46 -13.43 9.99
CA ALA A 212 28.22 -12.29 9.51
C ALA A 212 29.72 -12.45 9.79
N ALA A 213 30.10 -12.97 10.96
CA ALA A 213 31.48 -13.21 11.35
C ALA A 213 32.16 -14.27 10.47
N ARG A 214 31.41 -15.28 10.00
CA ARG A 214 31.88 -16.30 9.04
C ARG A 214 32.17 -15.75 7.65
N GLY A 215 31.67 -14.58 7.26
CA GLY A 215 32.14 -13.87 6.07
C GLY A 215 31.89 -14.56 4.72
N GLY A 216 30.87 -15.41 4.61
CA GLY A 216 30.44 -16.04 3.35
C GLY A 216 31.15 -17.34 2.96
N GLU A 217 31.07 -17.71 1.66
CA GLU A 217 31.42 -19.05 1.11
C GLU A 217 32.84 -19.54 1.44
N ASN A 218 33.77 -18.65 1.82
CA ASN A 218 35.16 -19.00 2.06
C ASN A 218 35.48 -19.43 3.50
N SER A 219 34.56 -19.33 4.46
CA SER A 219 34.84 -19.61 5.89
C SER A 219 33.71 -20.31 6.70
N PRO A 220 32.86 -21.19 6.13
CA PRO A 220 31.79 -21.82 6.90
C PRO A 220 32.26 -22.78 8.01
N TYR A 221 33.54 -23.21 8.01
CA TYR A 221 34.04 -24.26 8.92
C TYR A 221 35.26 -23.86 9.75
N TYR A 222 35.71 -22.61 9.65
CA TYR A 222 36.93 -22.17 10.32
C TYR A 222 36.72 -21.81 11.78
N ARG A 223 37.82 -21.87 12.56
CA ARG A 223 37.83 -21.34 13.93
C ARG A 223 37.66 -19.82 13.98
N PHE A 224 38.23 -19.08 13.04
CA PHE A 224 38.28 -17.61 13.00
C PHE A 224 37.79 -17.09 11.64
N PRO A 225 37.41 -15.80 11.52
CA PRO A 225 36.86 -15.21 10.28
C PRO A 225 37.69 -15.41 9.00
N TRP A 226 38.99 -15.70 9.17
CA TRP A 226 39.98 -15.82 8.09
C TRP A 226 40.62 -17.21 7.98
N GLY A 227 40.31 -18.15 8.86
CA GLY A 227 40.99 -19.45 8.88
C GLY A 227 41.04 -20.14 10.24
N ASP A 228 41.79 -21.23 10.30
CA ASP A 228 41.89 -22.07 11.50
C ASP A 228 42.96 -21.65 12.51
N THR A 229 43.72 -20.60 12.22
CA THR A 229 44.79 -20.06 13.08
C THR A 229 44.62 -18.58 13.33
N ILE A 230 45.09 -18.12 14.49
CA ILE A 230 45.09 -16.72 14.91
C ILE A 230 46.49 -16.28 15.30
N SER A 231 46.80 -15.01 15.07
CA SER A 231 48.03 -14.35 15.53
C SER A 231 47.77 -12.87 15.81
N HIS A 232 48.66 -12.22 16.54
CA HIS A 232 48.60 -10.76 16.77
C HIS A 232 48.54 -9.93 15.47
N SER A 233 48.99 -10.47 14.33
CA SER A 233 48.85 -9.76 13.04
C SER A 233 47.41 -9.69 12.51
N GLN A 234 46.48 -10.42 13.13
CA GLN A 234 45.10 -10.59 12.66
C GLN A 234 44.07 -10.08 13.67
N ALA A 235 44.43 -9.98 14.95
CA ALA A 235 43.52 -9.58 16.02
C ALA A 235 44.28 -9.02 17.23
N ASN A 236 43.60 -8.16 18.00
CA ASN A 236 44.03 -7.76 19.33
C ASN A 236 43.43 -8.73 20.37
N TYR A 237 44.24 -9.62 20.94
CA TYR A 237 43.83 -10.64 21.91
C TYR A 237 45.02 -11.02 22.81
N TYR A 238 44.78 -11.87 23.81
CA TYR A 238 45.84 -12.44 24.64
C TYR A 238 46.41 -13.71 24.00
N ALA A 239 47.64 -13.63 23.46
CA ALA A 239 48.29 -14.79 22.86
C ALA A 239 48.74 -15.84 23.90
N ASP A 240 48.40 -17.09 23.65
CA ASP A 240 48.87 -18.26 24.40
C ASP A 240 49.17 -19.45 23.46
N PRO A 241 50.24 -19.34 22.65
CA PRO A 241 50.67 -20.41 21.73
C PRO A 241 51.14 -21.69 22.45
N ASN A 242 51.34 -21.66 23.77
CA ASN A 242 51.71 -22.84 24.55
C ASN A 242 50.49 -23.69 24.90
N SER A 243 49.33 -23.07 25.12
CA SER A 243 48.08 -23.77 25.42
C SER A 243 47.27 -24.11 24.18
N TYR A 244 47.37 -23.30 23.12
CA TYR A 244 46.56 -23.43 21.91
C TYR A 244 47.45 -23.54 20.66
N PHE A 245 47.50 -24.73 20.04
CA PHE A 245 48.37 -24.98 18.89
C PHE A 245 48.01 -24.18 17.63
N TYR A 246 46.81 -23.63 17.59
CA TYR A 246 46.30 -22.79 16.51
C TYR A 246 46.50 -21.29 16.77
N ASP A 247 47.02 -20.94 17.94
CA ASP A 247 47.63 -19.63 18.17
C ASP A 247 49.07 -19.69 17.65
N VAL A 248 49.33 -18.97 16.56
CA VAL A 248 50.63 -18.93 15.89
C VAL A 248 51.38 -17.62 16.15
N SER A 249 50.98 -16.87 17.19
CA SER A 249 51.71 -15.68 17.62
C SER A 249 53.14 -16.02 18.06
N PRO A 250 54.13 -15.18 17.71
CA PRO A 250 55.54 -15.45 18.04
C PRO A 250 55.84 -15.33 19.55
N THR A 251 54.95 -14.71 20.32
CA THR A 251 55.08 -14.45 21.74
C THR A 251 53.75 -14.69 22.46
N SER A 252 53.80 -15.05 23.74
CA SER A 252 52.62 -15.10 24.61
C SER A 252 52.44 -13.77 25.36
N GLY A 253 51.19 -13.39 25.65
CA GLY A 253 50.80 -12.17 26.35
C GLY A 253 49.89 -11.28 25.51
N PHE A 254 49.59 -10.09 26.03
CA PHE A 254 48.81 -9.07 25.32
C PHE A 254 49.49 -8.61 24.02
N HIS A 255 48.68 -8.07 23.11
CA HIS A 255 49.17 -7.49 21.87
C HIS A 255 50.23 -6.39 22.15
N PRO A 256 51.43 -6.45 21.52
CA PRO A 256 52.54 -5.57 21.86
C PRO A 256 52.29 -4.09 21.53
N ASP A 257 51.52 -3.80 20.47
CA ASP A 257 51.23 -2.42 20.07
C ASP A 257 50.09 -1.78 20.89
N TRP A 258 49.27 -2.59 21.55
CA TRP A 258 48.08 -2.17 22.31
C TRP A 258 48.25 -2.45 23.80
N ASN A 259 49.48 -2.22 24.26
CA ASN A 259 49.91 -2.37 25.64
C ASN A 259 51.00 -1.33 25.95
N ASP A 260 50.76 -0.45 26.92
CA ASP A 260 51.71 0.62 27.28
C ASP A 260 52.81 0.16 28.26
N GLY A 261 52.96 -1.16 28.43
CA GLY A 261 53.90 -1.77 29.37
C GLY A 261 53.39 -1.83 30.80
N THR A 262 52.30 -1.11 31.12
CA THR A 262 51.58 -1.24 32.39
C THR A 262 50.23 -1.92 32.20
N ARG A 263 49.51 -1.63 31.10
CA ARG A 263 48.17 -2.15 30.85
C ARG A 263 47.86 -2.32 29.35
N PRO A 264 47.14 -3.39 28.98
CA PRO A 264 46.55 -3.55 27.66
C PRO A 264 45.35 -2.60 27.43
N TYR A 265 44.99 -2.42 26.16
CA TYR A 265 43.81 -1.68 25.73
C TYR A 265 43.37 -2.10 24.33
N THR A 266 42.26 -1.52 23.89
CA THR A 266 41.67 -1.74 22.56
C THR A 266 42.59 -1.24 21.46
N SER A 267 42.46 -1.85 20.29
CA SER A 267 42.96 -1.28 19.04
C SER A 267 41.92 -0.31 18.47
N ILE A 268 42.37 0.60 17.60
CA ILE A 268 41.43 1.37 16.76
C ILE A 268 40.57 0.38 15.99
N ALA A 269 39.26 0.57 15.97
CA ALA A 269 38.39 -0.33 15.20
C ALA A 269 38.80 -0.30 13.72
N GLY A 270 38.93 -1.48 13.11
CA GLY A 270 39.42 -1.63 11.75
C GLY A 270 40.93 -1.74 11.60
N SER A 271 41.69 -1.93 12.68
CA SER A 271 43.16 -2.06 12.63
C SER A 271 43.66 -3.30 11.88
N PHE A 272 42.83 -4.34 11.80
CA PHE A 272 43.16 -5.61 11.15
C PHE A 272 42.40 -5.80 9.82
N ALA A 273 42.66 -6.88 9.09
CA ALA A 273 41.97 -7.14 7.83
C ALA A 273 40.49 -7.51 8.06
N PRO A 274 39.57 -7.07 7.19
CA PRO A 274 38.18 -7.48 7.29
C PRO A 274 37.97 -8.93 6.86
N ASN A 275 36.85 -9.52 7.29
CA ASN A 275 36.39 -10.80 6.76
C ASN A 275 35.79 -10.66 5.34
N GLY A 276 35.26 -11.76 4.79
CA GLY A 276 34.73 -11.79 3.42
C GLY A 276 33.53 -10.89 3.15
N TYR A 277 32.81 -10.43 4.18
CA TYR A 277 31.74 -9.43 4.05
C TYR A 277 32.24 -8.00 4.24
N GLY A 278 33.50 -7.78 4.61
CA GLY A 278 34.01 -6.43 4.86
C GLY A 278 33.86 -5.97 6.31
N LEU A 279 33.55 -6.88 7.24
CA LEU A 279 33.44 -6.61 8.68
C LEU A 279 34.80 -6.76 9.35
N TYR A 280 35.11 -5.86 10.28
CA TYR A 280 36.37 -5.82 11.01
C TYR A 280 36.19 -6.32 12.44
N ASP A 281 37.27 -6.82 13.02
CA ASP A 281 37.37 -7.15 14.45
C ASP A 281 36.35 -8.18 14.96
N MET A 282 35.83 -9.05 14.09
CA MET A 282 34.89 -10.12 14.46
C MET A 282 35.51 -11.19 15.39
N SER A 283 36.81 -11.11 15.68
CA SER A 283 37.53 -11.94 16.65
C SER A 283 38.57 -11.07 17.37
N GLY A 284 38.44 -10.93 18.69
CA GLY A 284 39.30 -10.08 19.51
C GLY A 284 38.80 -8.62 19.60
N ASN A 285 39.66 -7.75 20.11
CA ASN A 285 39.40 -6.35 20.44
C ASN A 285 38.37 -6.18 21.57
N VAL A 286 37.06 -6.32 21.33
CA VAL A 286 36.03 -6.36 22.39
C VAL A 286 35.02 -7.49 22.19
N HIS A 287 34.47 -8.01 23.30
CA HIS A 287 33.26 -8.81 23.22
C HIS A 287 32.10 -7.95 22.75
N GLU A 288 31.18 -8.56 22.01
CA GLU A 288 30.05 -7.87 21.45
C GLU A 288 28.74 -8.46 21.94
N TRP A 289 27.94 -7.60 22.59
CA TRP A 289 26.60 -7.96 23.04
C TRP A 289 25.70 -8.34 21.86
N CYS A 290 25.01 -9.48 21.99
CA CYS A 290 23.92 -9.88 21.12
C CYS A 290 22.56 -9.70 21.81
N ASN A 291 21.47 -9.71 21.03
CA ASN A 291 20.12 -9.60 21.56
C ASN A 291 19.73 -10.81 22.42
N ASP A 292 20.17 -12.00 22.04
CA ASP A 292 19.68 -13.29 22.56
C ASP A 292 19.90 -13.47 24.07
N TRP A 293 18.89 -14.07 24.72
CA TRP A 293 19.10 -14.72 26.00
C TRP A 293 19.90 -16.01 25.82
N TYR A 294 20.68 -16.40 26.83
CA TYR A 294 21.43 -17.65 26.79
C TYR A 294 20.61 -18.83 27.34
N ASP A 295 20.64 -19.94 26.59
CA ASP A 295 20.36 -21.27 27.09
C ASP A 295 21.38 -22.25 26.49
N SER A 296 22.06 -23.00 27.36
CA SER A 296 23.02 -24.04 27.02
C SER A 296 22.48 -25.14 26.10
N ASN A 297 21.15 -25.36 26.10
CA ASN A 297 20.50 -26.40 25.29
C ASN A 297 19.85 -25.84 24.01
N TYR A 298 19.87 -24.52 23.78
CA TYR A 298 19.08 -23.87 22.74
C TYR A 298 19.29 -24.49 21.35
N TYR A 299 20.54 -24.75 20.96
CA TYR A 299 20.87 -25.38 19.66
C TYR A 299 20.30 -26.80 19.51
N SER A 300 20.08 -27.51 20.62
CA SER A 300 19.60 -28.90 20.62
C SER A 300 18.08 -29.04 20.77
N THR A 301 17.41 -28.02 21.33
CA THR A 301 15.99 -28.07 21.67
C THR A 301 15.10 -27.24 20.76
N THR A 302 15.69 -26.35 19.95
CA THR A 302 14.92 -25.48 19.07
C THR A 302 14.31 -26.28 17.91
N PRO A 303 13.02 -26.13 17.58
CA PRO A 303 12.40 -26.84 16.46
C PRO A 303 12.94 -26.40 15.10
N TYR A 304 13.12 -27.35 14.18
CA TYR A 304 13.48 -27.10 12.79
C TYR A 304 12.25 -26.72 11.93
N PRO A 305 12.36 -25.82 10.94
CA PRO A 305 13.56 -25.06 10.51
C PRO A 305 13.88 -23.87 11.42
N HIS A 306 15.18 -23.57 11.59
CA HIS A 306 15.65 -22.42 12.36
C HIS A 306 15.73 -21.19 11.45
N ILE A 307 14.63 -20.44 11.35
CA ILE A 307 14.53 -19.22 10.53
C ILE A 307 14.62 -18.02 11.47
N ASN A 308 15.62 -17.18 11.28
CA ASN A 308 15.89 -15.97 12.07
C ASN A 308 15.77 -16.20 13.59
N PRO A 309 16.53 -17.16 14.18
CA PRO A 309 16.42 -17.47 15.59
C PRO A 309 16.83 -16.27 16.46
N LYS A 310 16.09 -16.06 17.56
CA LYS A 310 16.20 -14.89 18.46
C LYS A 310 16.60 -15.27 19.89
N GLY A 311 17.01 -16.53 20.07
CA GLY A 311 17.27 -17.11 21.38
C GLY A 311 15.97 -17.56 22.09
N PRO A 312 16.06 -18.01 23.35
CA PRO A 312 14.92 -18.28 24.20
C PRO A 312 14.20 -16.97 24.58
N ALA A 313 12.90 -17.06 24.84
CA ALA A 313 12.07 -15.88 25.15
C ALA A 313 12.48 -15.14 26.44
N SER A 314 13.13 -15.84 27.37
CA SER A 314 13.63 -15.27 28.63
C SER A 314 14.89 -15.99 29.09
N GLY A 315 15.66 -15.34 29.96
CA GLY A 315 16.86 -15.90 30.57
C GLY A 315 17.46 -14.97 31.61
N ASP A 316 18.53 -15.43 32.24
CA ASP A 316 19.28 -14.66 33.26
C ASP A 316 20.52 -13.96 32.67
N TYR A 317 21.02 -14.44 31.54
CA TYR A 317 22.27 -14.00 30.90
C TYR A 317 22.07 -13.72 29.42
N ARG A 318 22.68 -12.65 28.90
CA ARG A 318 22.70 -12.32 27.47
C ARG A 318 23.97 -12.84 26.82
N ILE A 319 23.89 -13.10 25.52
CA ILE A 319 25.03 -13.60 24.73
C ILE A 319 26.06 -12.49 24.44
N LEU A 320 27.33 -12.86 24.51
CA LEU A 320 28.52 -12.12 24.09
C LEU A 320 29.30 -12.96 23.06
N ARG A 321 29.85 -12.31 22.03
CA ARG A 321 30.56 -12.96 20.93
C ARG A 321 31.89 -12.26 20.61
N GLY A 322 32.76 -12.92 19.84
CA GLY A 322 34.02 -12.36 19.32
C GLY A 322 35.20 -12.36 20.30
N SER A 323 34.92 -12.21 21.59
CA SER A 323 35.91 -12.01 22.67
C SER A 323 36.76 -10.76 22.51
N GLY A 324 37.48 -10.35 23.55
CA GLY A 324 38.25 -9.10 23.53
C GLY A 324 39.76 -9.25 23.64
N TRP A 325 40.46 -8.12 23.77
CA TRP A 325 41.91 -8.04 23.93
C TRP A 325 42.45 -8.83 25.14
N GLY A 326 41.61 -9.07 26.15
CA GLY A 326 41.94 -9.90 27.32
C GLY A 326 41.65 -11.39 27.15
N GLY A 327 40.88 -11.76 26.13
CA GLY A 327 40.52 -13.14 25.81
C GLY A 327 41.61 -13.85 25.02
N ASN A 328 41.74 -15.17 25.21
CA ASN A 328 42.73 -15.97 24.49
C ASN A 328 42.18 -16.54 23.17
N ALA A 329 43.05 -17.20 22.40
CA ALA A 329 42.69 -17.80 21.11
C ALA A 329 41.49 -18.77 21.16
N PHE A 330 41.20 -19.42 22.29
CA PHE A 330 40.01 -20.25 22.43
C PHE A 330 38.74 -19.42 22.54
N GLN A 331 38.78 -18.24 23.16
CA GLN A 331 37.62 -17.37 23.31
C GLN A 331 37.34 -16.60 22.02
N CYS A 332 38.36 -16.26 21.23
CA CYS A 332 38.19 -15.55 19.96
C CYS A 332 37.58 -16.39 18.82
N ARG A 333 37.22 -17.66 19.05
CA ARG A 333 36.64 -18.53 18.01
C ARG A 333 35.25 -18.05 17.62
N LEU A 334 34.90 -18.21 16.35
CA LEU A 334 33.58 -17.89 15.80
C LEU A 334 32.45 -18.59 16.56
N ALA A 335 32.62 -19.85 16.95
CA ALA A 335 31.61 -20.62 17.67
C ALA A 335 31.59 -20.39 19.20
N MET A 336 32.54 -19.63 19.77
CA MET A 336 32.61 -19.43 21.21
C MET A 336 31.44 -18.59 21.71
N ARG A 337 30.66 -19.12 22.65
CA ARG A 337 29.52 -18.44 23.28
C ARG A 337 29.93 -17.98 24.66
N GLU A 338 29.93 -16.68 24.90
CA GLU A 338 30.17 -16.09 26.22
C GLU A 338 28.89 -15.43 26.72
N VAL A 339 28.75 -15.28 28.03
CA VAL A 339 27.50 -14.82 28.65
C VAL A 339 27.78 -14.01 29.90
N ASP A 340 26.95 -13.01 30.16
CA ASP A 340 26.95 -12.26 31.43
C ASP A 340 25.52 -11.69 31.66
N PRO A 341 25.10 -11.34 32.89
CA PRO A 341 23.82 -10.69 33.12
C PRO A 341 23.75 -9.34 32.37
N PRO A 342 22.56 -8.89 31.95
CA PRO A 342 22.41 -7.70 31.10
C PRO A 342 22.93 -6.40 31.72
N GLY A 343 23.06 -6.32 33.04
CA GLY A 343 23.63 -5.16 33.75
C GLY A 343 25.14 -5.21 33.96
N ALA A 344 25.81 -6.29 33.54
CA ALA A 344 27.25 -6.46 33.68
C ALA A 344 28.03 -5.49 32.80
N ARG A 345 29.14 -5.01 33.34
CA ARG A 345 29.98 -3.94 32.76
C ARG A 345 31.33 -3.82 33.46
N ASN A 346 31.73 -4.92 34.12
CA ASN A 346 32.89 -5.03 34.99
C ASN A 346 34.10 -5.61 34.25
N ASP A 347 33.91 -6.12 33.02
CA ASP A 347 34.98 -6.49 32.12
C ASP A 347 35.27 -5.33 31.15
N SER A 348 36.53 -4.91 31.11
CA SER A 348 37.03 -3.85 30.23
C SER A 348 37.09 -4.24 28.74
N CYS A 349 36.59 -5.42 28.40
CA CYS A 349 36.42 -5.89 27.04
C CYS A 349 34.95 -5.92 26.60
N PHE A 350 33.96 -5.47 27.39
CA PHE A 350 32.55 -5.48 26.96
C PHE A 350 32.19 -4.25 26.13
N GLY A 351 31.97 -4.47 24.83
CA GLY A 351 31.45 -3.50 23.88
C GLY A 351 30.28 -4.08 23.07
N PHE A 352 30.02 -3.54 21.89
CA PHE A 352 28.97 -4.02 21.01
C PHE A 352 29.11 -3.45 19.59
N ARG A 353 28.37 -4.05 18.67
CA ARG A 353 28.10 -3.53 17.34
C ARG A 353 26.59 -3.57 17.07
N VAL A 354 26.14 -2.91 16.01
CA VAL A 354 24.71 -2.75 15.71
C VAL A 354 24.34 -3.32 14.36
N VAL A 355 23.08 -3.67 14.19
CA VAL A 355 22.49 -4.05 12.92
C VAL A 355 21.27 -3.19 12.60
N LEU A 356 20.91 -3.16 11.32
CA LEU A 356 19.66 -2.61 10.80
C LEU A 356 18.99 -3.68 9.95
N ASN A 357 17.68 -3.80 10.09
CA ASN A 357 16.88 -4.55 9.12
C ASN A 357 16.94 -3.82 7.77
N ILE A 358 16.96 -4.58 6.68
CA ILE A 358 16.77 -4.04 5.35
C ILE A 358 15.31 -4.32 5.04
N THR A 359 14.48 -3.28 5.08
CA THR A 359 13.09 -3.41 4.69
C THR A 359 12.74 -2.21 3.82
N PRO A 360 12.43 -2.43 2.52
CA PRO A 360 11.98 -1.32 1.68
C PRO A 360 10.74 -0.72 2.33
N ARG A 361 10.64 0.60 2.50
CA ARG A 361 9.54 1.19 3.27
C ARG A 361 8.42 1.66 2.36
N LEU A 362 7.26 1.02 2.41
CA LEU A 362 6.10 1.42 1.61
C LEU A 362 5.55 2.76 2.12
N LEU A 363 5.39 3.71 1.20
CA LEU A 363 4.89 5.06 1.48
C LEU A 363 3.44 5.25 1.02
N SER A 364 3.04 4.62 -0.10
CA SER A 364 1.66 4.65 -0.59
C SER A 364 1.40 3.54 -1.60
N PRO A 365 0.20 2.92 -1.63
CA PRO A 365 -0.87 3.07 -0.65
C PRO A 365 -0.46 2.44 0.70
N ASN A 366 -0.68 3.17 1.80
CA ASN A 366 -0.22 2.77 3.14
C ASN A 366 -1.35 2.73 4.19
N GLY A 367 -2.61 2.95 3.79
CA GLY A 367 -3.77 2.79 4.65
C GLY A 367 -4.79 3.93 4.51
N GLY A 368 -6.07 3.55 4.42
CA GLY A 368 -7.19 4.48 4.37
C GLY A 368 -7.41 5.19 3.03
N GLU A 369 -6.54 4.98 2.03
CA GLU A 369 -6.77 5.53 0.69
C GLU A 369 -8.00 4.90 0.03
N GLU A 370 -8.63 5.65 -0.87
CA GLU A 370 -9.71 5.17 -1.73
C GLU A 370 -9.22 5.23 -3.19
N LEU A 371 -8.84 4.07 -3.72
CA LEU A 371 -8.32 3.93 -5.07
C LEU A 371 -9.42 3.51 -6.04
N ILE A 372 -9.31 4.01 -7.26
CA ILE A 372 -10.33 3.83 -8.29
C ILE A 372 -9.92 2.66 -9.18
N ALA A 373 -10.76 1.63 -9.20
CA ALA A 373 -10.55 0.46 -10.05
C ALA A 373 -10.40 0.85 -11.53
N GLY A 374 -9.29 0.46 -12.15
CA GLY A 374 -8.99 0.74 -13.56
C GLY A 374 -8.21 2.04 -13.83
N GLN A 375 -7.94 2.86 -12.80
CA GLN A 375 -7.04 4.01 -12.93
C GLN A 375 -5.58 3.62 -12.70
N THR A 376 -4.66 4.47 -13.17
CA THR A 376 -3.23 4.33 -12.85
C THR A 376 -2.92 5.14 -11.61
N GLU A 377 -2.49 4.46 -10.57
CA GLU A 377 -2.03 5.04 -9.31
C GLU A 377 -0.53 4.83 -9.15
N THR A 378 0.11 5.60 -8.28
CA THR A 378 1.54 5.43 -7.99
C THR A 378 1.70 4.66 -6.68
N ILE A 379 2.32 3.49 -6.75
CA ILE A 379 2.90 2.83 -5.58
C ILE A 379 4.24 3.51 -5.31
N SER A 380 4.50 3.97 -4.10
CA SER A 380 5.74 4.67 -3.75
C SER A 380 6.37 4.10 -2.49
N TRP A 381 7.69 4.12 -2.42
CA TRP A 381 8.46 3.58 -1.31
C TRP A 381 9.80 4.32 -1.14
N GLU A 382 10.40 4.17 0.05
CA GLU A 382 11.76 4.63 0.29
C GLU A 382 12.75 3.61 -0.30
N ALA A 383 13.39 4.00 -1.41
CA ALA A 383 14.41 3.18 -2.05
C ALA A 383 15.59 2.96 -1.09
N ILE A 384 16.10 1.73 -1.06
CA ILE A 384 17.29 1.36 -0.30
C ILE A 384 18.37 0.99 -1.31
N ASP A 385 19.49 1.71 -1.29
CA ASP A 385 20.64 1.57 -2.22
C ASP A 385 21.25 0.15 -2.35
N LEU A 386 20.72 -0.85 -1.63
CA LEU A 386 21.20 -2.23 -1.61
C LEU A 386 20.21 -3.25 -2.17
N ILE A 387 18.94 -2.87 -2.34
CA ILE A 387 17.99 -3.70 -3.07
C ILE A 387 18.01 -3.17 -4.50
N ASP A 388 18.48 -3.97 -5.46
CA ASP A 388 18.53 -3.55 -6.87
C ASP A 388 17.12 -3.43 -7.45
N ASN A 389 16.28 -4.43 -7.17
CA ASN A 389 14.92 -4.54 -7.66
C ASN A 389 13.99 -5.00 -6.53
N VAL A 390 12.75 -4.52 -6.56
CA VAL A 390 11.67 -4.96 -5.66
C VAL A 390 10.65 -5.79 -6.42
N ALA A 391 10.01 -6.73 -5.71
CA ALA A 391 8.75 -7.32 -6.12
C ALA A 391 7.61 -6.55 -5.45
N ILE A 392 6.50 -6.37 -6.18
CA ILE A 392 5.32 -5.65 -5.73
C ILE A 392 4.12 -6.59 -5.89
N GLU A 393 3.37 -6.74 -4.81
CA GLU A 393 2.16 -7.56 -4.74
C GLU A 393 1.02 -6.75 -4.12
N TYR A 394 -0.21 -7.11 -4.43
CA TYR A 394 -1.39 -6.60 -3.72
C TYR A 394 -2.30 -7.74 -3.30
N SER A 395 -3.11 -7.51 -2.28
CA SER A 395 -4.20 -8.41 -1.88
C SER A 395 -5.47 -7.60 -1.78
N ASP A 396 -6.62 -8.18 -2.15
CA ASP A 396 -7.96 -7.63 -1.90
C ASP A 396 -8.67 -8.31 -0.70
N ALA A 397 -7.96 -9.15 0.05
CA ALA A 397 -8.50 -9.97 1.14
C ALA A 397 -7.68 -9.85 2.44
N ASN A 398 -7.25 -8.63 2.78
CA ASN A 398 -6.52 -8.30 4.02
C ASN A 398 -5.26 -9.14 4.25
N GLY A 399 -4.55 -9.47 3.18
CA GLY A 399 -3.26 -10.15 3.23
C GLY A 399 -3.32 -11.63 3.63
N ILE A 400 -4.50 -12.27 3.60
CA ILE A 400 -4.65 -13.70 3.88
C ILE A 400 -3.72 -14.52 2.97
N ASP A 401 -3.04 -15.54 3.52
CA ASP A 401 -2.14 -16.41 2.75
C ASP A 401 -2.80 -16.94 1.47
N GLY A 402 -2.15 -16.73 0.31
CA GLY A 402 -2.67 -17.10 -1.01
C GLY A 402 -3.59 -16.08 -1.67
N SER A 403 -3.87 -14.93 -1.04
CA SER A 403 -4.59 -13.80 -1.65
C SER A 403 -3.70 -12.76 -2.32
N TRP A 404 -2.38 -12.90 -2.19
CA TRP A 404 -1.41 -11.99 -2.77
C TRP A 404 -1.25 -12.25 -4.27
N GLU A 405 -1.54 -11.22 -5.05
CA GLU A 405 -1.40 -11.18 -6.51
C GLU A 405 -0.19 -10.33 -6.89
N VAL A 406 0.67 -10.86 -7.75
CA VAL A 406 1.90 -10.17 -8.18
C VAL A 406 1.56 -9.07 -9.19
N ILE A 407 1.93 -7.83 -8.87
CA ILE A 407 1.87 -6.67 -9.77
C ILE A 407 3.09 -6.67 -10.69
N ASP A 408 4.27 -6.74 -10.09
CA ASP A 408 5.56 -6.91 -10.79
C ASP A 408 6.48 -7.73 -9.88
N ALA A 409 7.10 -8.78 -10.40
CA ALA A 409 8.00 -9.62 -9.61
C ALA A 409 9.42 -9.03 -9.51
N ASN A 410 9.76 -8.03 -10.31
CA ASN A 410 11.15 -7.57 -10.47
C ASN A 410 11.26 -6.20 -11.13
N THR A 411 10.82 -5.15 -10.45
CA THR A 411 10.96 -3.74 -10.90
C THR A 411 12.18 -3.08 -10.25
N PRO A 412 12.89 -2.16 -10.92
CA PRO A 412 13.95 -1.37 -10.29
C PRO A 412 13.50 -0.71 -8.98
N ASN A 413 14.39 -0.70 -7.99
CA ASN A 413 14.16 -0.05 -6.71
C ASN A 413 14.42 1.47 -6.78
N ASP A 414 13.67 2.18 -7.62
CA ASP A 414 13.81 3.63 -7.83
C ASP A 414 12.78 4.49 -7.07
N GLY A 415 11.96 3.85 -6.23
CA GLY A 415 11.08 4.48 -5.25
C GLY A 415 9.63 4.68 -5.71
N GLU A 416 9.31 4.43 -6.97
CA GLU A 416 7.95 4.59 -7.50
C GLU A 416 7.61 3.55 -8.59
N TYR A 417 6.35 3.11 -8.62
CA TYR A 417 5.82 2.21 -9.65
C TYR A 417 4.42 2.65 -10.08
N GLN A 418 4.21 2.78 -11.39
CA GLN A 418 2.91 3.11 -11.96
C GLN A 418 2.03 1.85 -12.03
N TRP A 419 1.03 1.78 -11.17
CA TRP A 419 0.16 0.63 -10.99
C TRP A 419 -1.22 0.87 -11.63
N LEU A 420 -1.59 0.03 -12.60
CA LEU A 420 -2.96 -0.04 -13.08
C LEU A 420 -3.81 -0.79 -12.05
N VAL A 421 -4.64 -0.05 -11.30
CA VAL A 421 -5.45 -0.60 -10.22
C VAL A 421 -6.42 -1.65 -10.77
N PRO A 422 -6.48 -2.86 -10.19
CA PRO A 422 -7.28 -3.97 -10.69
C PRO A 422 -8.79 -3.65 -10.65
N LEU A 423 -9.56 -4.29 -11.53
CA LEU A 423 -11.00 -4.12 -11.64
C LEU A 423 -11.79 -4.87 -10.54
N VAL A 424 -11.35 -4.80 -9.29
CA VAL A 424 -12.01 -5.40 -8.12
C VAL A 424 -12.67 -4.32 -7.26
N THR A 425 -13.52 -4.73 -6.31
CA THR A 425 -14.05 -3.84 -5.27
C THR A 425 -13.80 -4.50 -3.93
N SER A 426 -13.00 -3.88 -3.06
CA SER A 426 -12.71 -4.38 -1.73
C SER A 426 -12.26 -3.24 -0.82
N ASN A 427 -12.71 -3.25 0.43
CA ASN A 427 -12.24 -2.38 1.51
C ASN A 427 -11.20 -3.08 2.40
N GLN A 428 -10.57 -4.14 1.90
CA GLN A 428 -9.58 -4.97 2.58
C GLN A 428 -8.29 -5.05 1.75
N CYS A 429 -7.96 -3.98 1.03
CA CYS A 429 -6.81 -4.00 0.14
C CYS A 429 -5.51 -3.67 0.88
N LEU A 430 -4.42 -4.35 0.52
CA LEU A 430 -3.07 -4.09 0.99
C LEU A 430 -2.09 -4.20 -0.18
N VAL A 431 -0.99 -3.46 -0.14
CA VAL A 431 0.15 -3.60 -1.04
C VAL A 431 1.34 -4.08 -0.22
N ARG A 432 2.17 -4.94 -0.81
CA ARG A 432 3.44 -5.39 -0.25
C ARG A 432 4.54 -5.12 -1.26
N ILE A 433 5.67 -4.63 -0.76
CA ILE A 433 6.92 -4.51 -1.52
C ILE A 433 7.96 -5.39 -0.85
N SER A 434 8.71 -6.16 -1.63
CA SER A 434 9.75 -7.04 -1.13
C SER A 434 11.03 -6.95 -1.96
N ASP A 435 12.17 -7.35 -1.40
CA ASP A 435 13.37 -7.59 -2.22
C ASP A 435 13.05 -8.68 -3.25
N ALA A 436 13.28 -8.39 -4.54
CA ALA A 436 12.99 -9.35 -5.62
C ALA A 436 13.81 -10.65 -5.51
N THR A 437 14.90 -10.65 -4.74
CA THR A 437 15.79 -11.80 -4.51
C THR A 437 15.58 -12.49 -3.17
N ASP A 438 14.96 -11.83 -2.19
CA ASP A 438 14.63 -12.36 -0.87
C ASP A 438 13.22 -11.92 -0.43
N PRO A 439 12.17 -12.70 -0.70
CA PRO A 439 10.79 -12.29 -0.44
C PRO A 439 10.46 -12.18 1.06
N ASN A 440 11.36 -12.58 1.96
CA ASN A 440 11.19 -12.37 3.40
C ASN A 440 11.58 -10.96 3.85
N VAL A 441 12.29 -10.22 3.00
CA VAL A 441 12.59 -8.80 3.17
C VAL A 441 11.47 -8.01 2.52
N TYR A 442 10.47 -7.61 3.31
CA TYR A 442 9.31 -6.91 2.78
C TYR A 442 8.69 -5.92 3.76
N ASP A 443 7.95 -4.96 3.20
CA ASP A 443 7.05 -4.09 3.94
C ASP A 443 5.65 -4.15 3.32
N THR A 444 4.64 -3.93 4.15
CA THR A 444 3.22 -4.03 3.77
C THR A 444 2.51 -2.78 4.24
N SER A 445 1.45 -2.36 3.54
CA SER A 445 0.62 -1.22 3.94
C SER A 445 0.29 -1.27 5.44
N ASP A 446 0.47 -0.15 6.14
CA ASP A 446 0.25 -0.05 7.60
C ASP A 446 -1.22 -0.31 8.01
N ASP A 447 -2.17 0.00 7.12
CA ASP A 447 -3.59 -0.29 7.27
C ASP A 447 -4.23 -0.64 5.91
N VAL A 448 -5.47 -1.13 5.93
CA VAL A 448 -6.22 -1.43 4.70
C VAL A 448 -6.58 -0.15 3.94
N PHE A 449 -6.50 -0.20 2.62
CA PHE A 449 -7.10 0.78 1.72
C PHE A 449 -8.30 0.17 0.98
N THR A 450 -9.09 1.02 0.33
CA THR A 450 -10.26 0.61 -0.43
C THR A 450 -9.99 0.74 -1.91
N ILE A 451 -10.17 -0.35 -2.66
CA ILE A 451 -10.38 -0.26 -4.10
C ILE A 451 -11.89 -0.27 -4.32
N PHE A 452 -12.40 0.77 -4.99
CA PHE A 452 -13.80 0.84 -5.37
C PHE A 452 -13.93 1.04 -6.88
N ARG A 453 -14.99 0.49 -7.45
CA ARG A 453 -15.39 0.85 -8.80
C ARG A 453 -16.10 2.18 -8.75
N CYS A 454 -15.65 3.12 -9.57
CA CYS A 454 -16.46 4.29 -9.89
C CYS A 454 -17.69 3.80 -10.65
N LEU A 455 -18.84 3.75 -9.95
CA LEU A 455 -20.14 3.73 -10.60
C LEU A 455 -20.29 5.14 -11.18
N HIS A 456 -19.79 5.31 -12.40
CA HIS A 456 -19.84 6.59 -13.09
C HIS A 456 -21.29 7.08 -13.06
N PRO A 457 -21.57 8.24 -12.42
CA PRO A 457 -22.80 8.93 -12.70
C PRO A 457 -22.79 9.24 -14.19
N ILE A 458 -23.90 8.96 -14.86
CA ILE A 458 -24.08 9.29 -16.26
C ILE A 458 -23.81 10.80 -16.42
N GLY A 459 -22.66 11.17 -16.97
CA GLY A 459 -22.23 12.57 -17.09
C GLY A 459 -20.75 12.84 -16.90
N ASP A 460 -20.00 11.93 -16.28
CA ASP A 460 -18.53 12.05 -16.20
C ASP A 460 -17.88 11.67 -17.54
N ILE A 461 -17.25 12.66 -18.17
CA ILE A 461 -16.62 12.57 -19.49
C ILE A 461 -15.09 12.54 -19.41
N ASN A 462 -14.54 12.78 -18.22
CA ASN A 462 -13.10 12.79 -17.97
C ASN A 462 -12.63 11.48 -17.31
N TYR A 463 -13.55 10.58 -16.96
CA TYR A 463 -13.28 9.29 -16.31
C TYR A 463 -12.60 9.47 -14.94
N ASP A 464 -12.91 10.56 -14.24
CA ASP A 464 -12.50 10.73 -12.86
C ASP A 464 -13.61 10.26 -11.91
N CYS A 465 -13.47 10.49 -10.61
CA CYS A 465 -14.45 10.04 -9.60
C CYS A 465 -15.12 11.19 -8.89
N PHE A 466 -14.89 12.41 -9.38
CA PHE A 466 -15.30 13.63 -8.72
C PHE A 466 -15.72 14.63 -9.75
N VAL A 467 -17.03 14.92 -9.81
CA VAL A 467 -17.55 16.01 -10.63
C VAL A 467 -16.83 17.31 -10.32
N ASP A 468 -15.94 17.73 -11.21
CA ASP A 468 -15.12 18.92 -11.06
C ASP A 468 -15.73 20.13 -11.80
N LEU A 469 -15.04 21.27 -11.75
CA LEU A 469 -15.50 22.49 -12.42
C LEU A 469 -15.50 22.38 -13.96
N SER A 470 -14.66 21.51 -14.51
CA SER A 470 -14.61 21.19 -15.94
C SER A 470 -15.74 20.24 -16.35
N ASP A 471 -16.11 19.29 -15.49
CA ASP A 471 -17.28 18.43 -15.65
C ASP A 471 -18.55 19.25 -15.55
N LEU A 472 -18.68 20.13 -14.56
CA LEU A 472 -19.80 21.07 -14.47
C LEU A 472 -19.89 21.97 -15.71
N ALA A 473 -18.76 22.40 -16.26
CA ALA A 473 -18.72 23.18 -17.49
C ALA A 473 -19.12 22.35 -18.71
N LEU A 474 -18.70 21.09 -18.82
CA LEU A 474 -19.09 20.23 -19.93
C LEU A 474 -20.53 19.73 -19.80
N MET A 475 -21.00 19.41 -18.59
CA MET A 475 -22.40 19.13 -18.28
C MET A 475 -23.27 20.33 -18.63
N ALA A 476 -22.84 21.55 -18.31
CA ALA A 476 -23.54 22.77 -18.74
C ALA A 476 -23.50 22.97 -20.28
N ILE A 477 -22.39 22.61 -20.94
CA ILE A 477 -22.28 22.65 -22.41
C ILE A 477 -23.13 21.55 -23.06
N ASN A 478 -23.21 20.36 -22.47
CA ASN A 478 -24.04 19.25 -22.94
C ASN A 478 -25.51 19.53 -22.68
N TRP A 479 -25.87 20.15 -21.57
CA TRP A 479 -27.19 20.72 -21.31
C TRP A 479 -27.56 21.82 -22.31
N LEU A 480 -26.60 22.66 -22.73
CA LEU A 480 -26.78 23.64 -23.81
C LEU A 480 -26.86 23.00 -25.21
N LYS A 481 -26.26 21.81 -25.41
CA LYS A 481 -26.27 21.07 -26.69
C LYS A 481 -27.45 20.11 -26.82
N SER A 482 -27.98 19.58 -25.71
CA SER A 482 -29.13 18.67 -25.67
C SER A 482 -30.45 19.39 -25.83
N GLY A 483 -30.44 20.73 -25.91
CA GLY A 483 -31.60 21.53 -26.28
C GLY A 483 -32.83 21.21 -25.45
N ASN A 484 -32.79 21.42 -24.13
CA ASN A 484 -33.91 21.18 -23.20
C ASN A 484 -34.79 19.98 -23.60
N ILE A 485 -34.34 18.76 -23.28
CA ILE A 485 -35.03 17.52 -23.67
C ILE A 485 -36.52 17.52 -23.30
N ASP A 486 -36.93 18.25 -22.26
CA ASP A 486 -38.32 18.39 -21.82
C ASP A 486 -39.17 19.31 -22.72
N GLU A 487 -38.56 20.09 -23.61
CA GLU A 487 -39.29 20.91 -24.59
C GLU A 487 -40.14 19.99 -25.46
N GLY A 488 -41.45 20.27 -25.52
CA GLY A 488 -42.39 19.49 -26.32
C GLY A 488 -42.71 18.09 -25.77
N LEU A 489 -42.20 17.71 -24.59
CA LEU A 489 -42.60 16.49 -23.90
C LEU A 489 -44.07 16.61 -23.46
N VAL A 490 -44.89 15.63 -23.83
CA VAL A 490 -46.35 15.65 -23.58
C VAL A 490 -46.84 14.54 -22.65
N ALA A 491 -46.08 13.46 -22.52
CA ALA A 491 -46.30 12.42 -21.54
C ALA A 491 -44.98 11.72 -21.25
N TYR A 492 -44.77 11.35 -19.99
CA TYR A 492 -43.61 10.59 -19.56
C TYR A 492 -44.02 9.62 -18.45
N TRP A 493 -43.93 8.33 -18.73
CA TRP A 493 -44.09 7.27 -17.74
C TRP A 493 -42.71 6.68 -17.46
N ASN A 494 -42.11 7.07 -16.34
CA ASN A 494 -40.86 6.50 -15.86
C ASN A 494 -41.04 5.09 -15.27
N LEU A 495 -42.25 4.72 -14.86
CA LEU A 495 -42.59 3.38 -14.36
C LEU A 495 -41.83 2.99 -13.07
N ASP A 496 -41.58 3.99 -12.22
CA ASP A 496 -40.84 3.83 -10.96
C ASP A 496 -41.72 3.54 -9.73
N GLU A 497 -43.04 3.45 -9.87
CA GLU A 497 -43.97 3.37 -8.74
C GLU A 497 -43.75 2.11 -7.87
N GLY A 498 -43.28 1.02 -8.48
CA GLY A 498 -42.91 -0.22 -7.81
C GLY A 498 -44.06 -0.99 -7.16
N SER A 499 -45.29 -0.47 -7.20
CA SER A 499 -46.51 -1.12 -6.71
C SER A 499 -47.78 -0.41 -7.19
N GLY A 500 -48.90 -1.12 -7.14
CA GLY A 500 -50.21 -0.56 -7.49
C GLY A 500 -50.61 -0.85 -8.94
N ILE A 501 -51.72 -0.25 -9.36
CA ILE A 501 -52.37 -0.49 -10.67
C ILE A 501 -52.44 0.78 -11.54
N ILE A 502 -51.67 1.81 -11.18
CA ILE A 502 -51.63 3.08 -11.90
C ILE A 502 -50.18 3.33 -12.30
N ALA A 503 -49.95 3.60 -13.59
CA ALA A 503 -48.70 4.13 -14.10
C ALA A 503 -48.87 5.65 -14.27
N HIS A 504 -48.17 6.43 -13.45
CA HIS A 504 -48.33 7.88 -13.41
C HIS A 504 -47.57 8.56 -14.56
N ASP A 505 -48.24 9.51 -15.21
CA ASP A 505 -47.57 10.42 -16.14
C ASP A 505 -46.88 11.52 -15.34
N VAL A 506 -45.54 11.56 -15.35
CA VAL A 506 -44.70 12.52 -14.64
C VAL A 506 -45.01 13.96 -15.08
N ILE A 507 -45.38 14.17 -16.34
CA ILE A 507 -45.79 15.49 -16.87
C ILE A 507 -47.22 15.84 -16.44
N GLY A 508 -48.04 14.82 -16.25
CA GLY A 508 -49.39 14.89 -15.71
C GLY A 508 -50.49 14.89 -16.77
N GLY A 509 -51.59 14.20 -16.44
CA GLY A 509 -52.84 14.23 -17.19
C GLY A 509 -53.12 13.01 -18.08
N ASN A 510 -52.17 12.08 -18.20
CA ASN A 510 -52.32 10.85 -18.99
C ASN A 510 -51.97 9.58 -18.18
N ASP A 511 -52.30 9.52 -16.89
CA ASP A 511 -52.08 8.33 -16.06
C ASP A 511 -52.71 7.08 -16.70
N GLY A 512 -51.94 6.00 -16.72
CA GLY A 512 -52.34 4.70 -17.23
C GLY A 512 -52.95 3.83 -16.14
N THR A 513 -53.93 3.01 -16.50
CA THR A 513 -54.43 1.93 -15.63
C THR A 513 -53.82 0.60 -16.09
N LEU A 514 -53.17 -0.10 -15.16
CA LEU A 514 -52.62 -1.44 -15.35
C LEU A 514 -53.72 -2.49 -15.19
N ASN A 515 -53.72 -3.51 -16.04
CA ASN A 515 -54.70 -4.59 -16.08
C ASN A 515 -53.95 -5.92 -16.24
N GLY A 516 -54.56 -7.01 -15.76
CA GLY A 516 -53.87 -8.28 -15.59
C GLY A 516 -53.20 -8.35 -14.21
N ASP A 517 -52.12 -9.11 -14.13
CA ASP A 517 -51.23 -9.23 -12.96
C ASP A 517 -49.82 -8.68 -13.21
N THR A 518 -49.73 -7.64 -14.05
CA THR A 518 -48.51 -6.92 -14.43
C THR A 518 -47.58 -6.69 -13.23
N ALA A 519 -46.34 -7.12 -13.37
CA ALA A 519 -45.39 -7.15 -12.27
C ALA A 519 -44.45 -5.95 -12.31
N TRP A 520 -44.19 -5.37 -11.12
CA TRP A 520 -43.16 -4.36 -10.95
C TRP A 520 -41.80 -5.05 -10.74
N VAL A 521 -40.85 -4.81 -11.63
CA VAL A 521 -39.50 -5.41 -11.57
C VAL A 521 -38.43 -4.31 -11.56
N ASN A 522 -37.14 -4.67 -11.43
CA ASN A 522 -36.06 -3.69 -11.53
C ASN A 522 -35.89 -3.25 -12.99
N GLY A 523 -35.95 -1.94 -13.21
CA GLY A 523 -35.84 -1.28 -14.50
C GLY A 523 -34.41 -1.00 -14.95
N ILE A 524 -34.28 -0.18 -15.98
CA ILE A 524 -33.00 0.34 -16.45
C ILE A 524 -32.49 1.47 -15.54
N SER A 525 -33.40 2.23 -14.92
CA SER A 525 -33.12 3.31 -13.97
C SER A 525 -33.45 2.89 -12.52
N GLU A 526 -34.71 2.58 -12.20
CA GLU A 526 -35.12 2.04 -10.88
C GLU A 526 -36.12 0.88 -10.99
N LYS A 527 -37.41 1.15 -11.26
CA LYS A 527 -38.44 0.13 -11.48
C LYS A 527 -38.91 0.16 -12.93
N SER A 528 -39.67 -0.86 -13.29
CA SER A 528 -40.24 -1.03 -14.62
C SER A 528 -41.45 -1.95 -14.53
N LEU A 529 -42.16 -2.09 -15.65
CA LEU A 529 -43.29 -3.01 -15.78
C LEU A 529 -42.90 -4.23 -16.62
N ASP A 530 -43.08 -5.41 -16.03
CA ASP A 530 -42.96 -6.71 -16.68
C ASP A 530 -44.34 -7.20 -17.11
N PHE A 531 -44.46 -7.51 -18.40
CA PHE A 531 -45.66 -8.04 -19.04
C PHE A 531 -45.42 -9.51 -19.39
N ASP A 532 -46.31 -10.37 -18.93
CA ASP A 532 -46.11 -11.82 -18.95
C ASP A 532 -46.41 -12.51 -20.31
N GLY A 533 -46.91 -11.75 -21.29
CA GLY A 533 -47.32 -12.27 -22.60
C GLY A 533 -48.63 -13.08 -22.59
N MET A 534 -49.41 -13.05 -21.50
CA MET A 534 -50.68 -13.79 -21.37
C MET A 534 -51.91 -12.89 -21.32
N ASP A 535 -51.98 -11.93 -20.39
CA ASP A 535 -53.11 -11.00 -20.29
C ASP A 535 -52.80 -9.58 -19.79
N ASP A 536 -51.52 -9.27 -19.57
CA ASP A 536 -51.06 -7.98 -19.05
C ASP A 536 -51.12 -6.85 -20.07
N TYR A 537 -51.70 -5.71 -19.68
CA TYR A 537 -51.70 -4.49 -20.50
C TYR A 537 -51.93 -3.20 -19.70
N ALA A 538 -51.45 -2.08 -20.25
CA ALA A 538 -51.66 -0.75 -19.67
C ALA A 538 -52.49 0.15 -20.61
N ASN A 539 -53.48 0.85 -20.07
CA ASN A 539 -54.40 1.71 -20.84
C ASN A 539 -54.30 3.17 -20.42
N PHE A 540 -53.94 4.04 -21.37
CA PHE A 540 -53.66 5.47 -21.17
C PHE A 540 -54.77 6.38 -21.74
N GLY A 541 -55.96 5.83 -21.96
CA GLY A 541 -57.09 6.56 -22.51
C GLY A 541 -56.90 6.93 -23.99
N ASN A 542 -57.80 7.74 -24.52
CA ASN A 542 -57.91 7.98 -25.96
C ASN A 542 -57.36 9.32 -26.46
N THR A 543 -56.87 10.18 -25.57
CA THR A 543 -56.36 11.52 -25.89
C THR A 543 -54.93 11.48 -26.39
N ILE A 544 -54.04 10.79 -25.67
CA ILE A 544 -52.62 10.69 -26.01
C ILE A 544 -52.40 9.88 -27.30
N GLY A 545 -51.29 10.17 -27.99
CA GLY A 545 -50.95 9.55 -29.28
C GLY A 545 -51.72 10.07 -30.50
N ASN A 546 -52.55 11.13 -30.36
CA ASN A 546 -53.22 11.80 -31.49
C ASN A 546 -52.36 12.96 -32.03
N PHE A 547 -51.41 12.67 -32.91
CA PHE A 547 -50.49 13.66 -33.46
C PHE A 547 -51.04 14.43 -34.67
N GLY A 548 -52.10 13.94 -35.32
CA GLY A 548 -52.58 14.46 -36.60
C GLY A 548 -51.44 14.47 -37.62
N THR A 549 -51.23 15.60 -38.29
CA THR A 549 -50.11 15.83 -39.21
C THR A 549 -48.92 16.57 -38.56
N ASN A 550 -48.89 16.76 -37.23
CA ASN A 550 -47.79 17.43 -36.53
C ASN A 550 -46.60 16.51 -36.28
N ASP A 551 -45.38 17.02 -36.33
CA ASP A 551 -44.18 16.23 -35.99
C ASP A 551 -44.26 15.66 -34.57
N PHE A 552 -43.65 14.50 -34.34
CA PHE A 552 -43.68 13.85 -33.03
C PHE A 552 -42.47 12.94 -32.85
N SER A 553 -42.23 12.54 -31.60
CA SER A 553 -41.32 11.44 -31.26
C SER A 553 -41.92 10.57 -30.16
N ILE A 554 -41.65 9.28 -30.20
CA ILE A 554 -41.96 8.34 -29.12
C ILE A 554 -40.67 7.60 -28.80
N ALA A 555 -40.28 7.61 -27.54
CA ALA A 555 -39.09 6.94 -27.03
C ALA A 555 -39.51 5.99 -25.91
N PHE A 556 -38.93 4.80 -25.85
CA PHE A 556 -39.13 3.88 -24.73
C PHE A 556 -37.99 2.88 -24.66
N TRP A 557 -37.70 2.43 -23.45
CA TRP A 557 -36.80 1.32 -23.20
C TRP A 557 -37.59 0.03 -23.10
N PHE A 558 -37.03 -1.05 -23.64
CA PHE A 558 -37.62 -2.37 -23.50
C PHE A 558 -36.55 -3.46 -23.42
N ARG A 559 -36.93 -4.60 -22.85
CA ARG A 559 -36.13 -5.83 -22.80
C ARG A 559 -37.02 -7.03 -23.03
N THR A 560 -36.63 -7.92 -23.95
CA THR A 560 -37.39 -9.13 -24.27
C THR A 560 -36.49 -10.21 -24.87
N ASP A 561 -36.90 -11.46 -24.75
CA ASP A 561 -36.36 -12.60 -25.48
C ASP A 561 -37.40 -13.22 -26.44
N THR A 562 -38.51 -12.51 -26.70
CA THR A 562 -39.60 -12.99 -27.55
C THR A 562 -39.25 -12.93 -29.03
N ASP A 563 -39.41 -14.05 -29.72
CA ASP A 563 -39.36 -14.16 -31.18
C ASP A 563 -40.76 -14.30 -31.80
N ARG A 564 -41.81 -14.19 -30.97
CA ARG A 564 -43.23 -14.27 -31.35
C ARG A 564 -43.74 -12.94 -31.89
N ILE A 565 -44.89 -13.01 -32.55
CA ILE A 565 -45.62 -11.85 -33.07
C ILE A 565 -46.37 -11.22 -31.90
N GLU A 566 -45.88 -10.12 -31.35
CA GLU A 566 -46.41 -9.53 -30.12
C GLU A 566 -46.45 -7.99 -30.17
N THR A 567 -47.57 -7.39 -29.80
CA THR A 567 -47.73 -5.92 -29.80
C THR A 567 -47.12 -5.31 -28.55
N ILE A 568 -46.10 -4.46 -28.68
CA ILE A 568 -45.49 -3.76 -27.55
C ILE A 568 -46.33 -2.55 -27.13
N MET A 569 -46.67 -1.69 -28.08
CA MET A 569 -47.49 -0.51 -27.82
C MET A 569 -48.15 -0.01 -29.09
N GLY A 570 -49.27 0.71 -28.96
CA GLY A 570 -49.90 1.32 -30.12
C GLY A 570 -51.22 2.03 -29.85
N LYS A 571 -51.73 2.63 -30.92
CA LYS A 571 -53.04 3.30 -30.97
C LYS A 571 -53.86 2.79 -32.14
N ARG A 572 -54.43 1.59 -32.01
CA ARG A 572 -55.13 0.90 -33.10
C ARG A 572 -56.55 0.52 -32.72
N ALA A 573 -57.50 0.67 -33.65
CA ALA A 573 -58.93 0.42 -33.41
C ALA A 573 -59.40 -0.96 -33.84
N PHE A 574 -58.87 -1.44 -34.96
CA PHE A 574 -59.32 -2.65 -35.62
C PHE A 574 -58.11 -3.40 -36.15
N CYS A 575 -58.23 -4.72 -36.24
CA CYS A 575 -57.30 -5.50 -37.02
C CYS A 575 -57.53 -5.25 -38.52
N GLY A 576 -56.50 -4.81 -39.24
CA GLY A 576 -56.59 -4.30 -40.62
C GLY A 576 -56.15 -2.84 -40.76
N VAL A 577 -56.45 -2.24 -41.92
CA VAL A 577 -55.87 -0.96 -42.35
C VAL A 577 -56.74 0.22 -41.91
N HIS A 578 -56.21 1.06 -41.00
CA HIS A 578 -56.84 2.28 -40.49
C HIS A 578 -55.77 3.33 -40.17
N SER A 579 -56.16 4.52 -39.69
CA SER A 579 -55.16 5.48 -39.18
C SER A 579 -54.66 5.04 -37.80
N PHE A 580 -53.44 4.52 -37.71
CA PHE A 580 -52.84 4.03 -36.46
C PHE A 580 -51.32 4.17 -36.44
N ILE A 581 -50.77 4.09 -35.22
CA ILE A 581 -49.37 3.80 -34.95
C ILE A 581 -49.30 2.53 -34.11
N GLU A 582 -48.39 1.62 -34.43
CA GLU A 582 -48.17 0.37 -33.68
C GLU A 582 -46.72 -0.08 -33.77
N PHE A 583 -46.25 -0.69 -32.69
CA PHE A 583 -44.94 -1.31 -32.55
C PHE A 583 -45.15 -2.79 -32.23
N THR A 584 -44.62 -3.66 -33.08
CA THR A 584 -44.84 -5.11 -32.98
C THR A 584 -43.50 -5.83 -33.10
N MET A 585 -43.23 -6.75 -32.17
CA MET A 585 -42.14 -7.70 -32.28
C MET A 585 -42.52 -8.80 -33.25
N SER A 586 -41.67 -9.08 -34.23
CA SER A 586 -41.82 -10.13 -35.24
C SER A 586 -43.13 -10.07 -36.04
N GLU A 587 -43.09 -10.31 -37.35
CA GLU A 587 -44.30 -10.40 -38.19
C GLU A 587 -43.99 -11.39 -39.33
N PRO A 588 -44.98 -12.03 -40.00
CA PRO A 588 -44.70 -12.98 -41.08
C PRO A 588 -43.93 -12.38 -42.27
N THR A 589 -43.91 -11.05 -42.38
CA THR A 589 -43.20 -10.30 -43.42
C THR A 589 -41.88 -9.69 -42.96
N VAL A 590 -41.49 -9.91 -41.70
CA VAL A 590 -40.30 -9.35 -41.04
C VAL A 590 -39.48 -10.51 -40.44
N PRO A 591 -38.14 -10.47 -40.44
CA PRO A 591 -37.35 -11.49 -39.75
C PRO A 591 -37.70 -11.57 -38.26
N SER A 592 -37.71 -12.78 -37.68
CA SER A 592 -37.99 -13.01 -36.26
C SER A 592 -37.01 -12.23 -35.37
N GLY A 593 -37.52 -11.66 -34.27
CA GLY A 593 -36.72 -10.90 -33.31
C GLY A 593 -36.45 -9.46 -33.72
N HIS A 594 -37.02 -8.97 -34.83
CA HIS A 594 -36.96 -7.57 -35.22
C HIS A 594 -38.26 -6.84 -34.85
N MET A 595 -38.13 -5.59 -34.44
CA MET A 595 -39.28 -4.71 -34.23
C MET A 595 -39.75 -4.09 -35.54
N LEU A 596 -41.05 -4.20 -35.82
CA LEU A 596 -41.78 -3.52 -36.89
C LEU A 596 -42.46 -2.25 -36.36
N ILE A 597 -42.39 -1.17 -37.14
CA ILE A 597 -43.13 0.06 -36.89
C ILE A 597 -44.10 0.30 -38.03
N GLU A 598 -45.36 0.50 -37.66
CA GLU A 598 -46.45 0.73 -38.58
C GLU A 598 -47.03 2.14 -38.38
N LEU A 599 -46.99 2.99 -39.42
CA LEU A 599 -47.78 4.22 -39.47
C LEU A 599 -48.69 4.19 -40.69
N TYR A 600 -49.98 4.11 -40.43
CA TYR A 600 -51.01 4.02 -41.47
C TYR A 600 -51.93 5.22 -41.46
N GLN A 601 -52.52 5.48 -42.62
CA GLN A 601 -53.63 6.41 -42.77
C GLN A 601 -54.71 5.79 -43.64
N SER A 602 -55.90 5.60 -43.08
CA SER A 602 -57.02 4.95 -43.77
C SER A 602 -56.65 3.59 -44.38
N THR A 603 -56.69 3.41 -45.70
CA THR A 603 -56.33 2.15 -46.39
C THR A 603 -54.92 2.13 -46.97
N ASP A 604 -54.13 3.19 -46.81
CA ASP A 604 -52.79 3.32 -47.39
C ASP A 604 -51.71 2.99 -46.36
N ILE A 605 -50.80 2.07 -46.71
CA ILE A 605 -49.51 1.89 -46.01
C ILE A 605 -48.69 3.15 -46.32
N LYS A 606 -48.40 3.98 -45.31
CA LYS A 606 -47.63 5.20 -45.52
C LYS A 606 -46.20 5.08 -45.02
N ASN A 607 -45.98 4.43 -43.88
CA ASN A 607 -44.64 4.03 -43.43
C ASN A 607 -44.71 2.64 -42.79
N LEU A 608 -43.93 1.71 -43.33
CA LEU A 608 -43.74 0.35 -42.83
C LEU A 608 -42.25 0.03 -42.94
N PHE A 609 -41.58 -0.14 -41.81
CA PHE A 609 -40.17 -0.50 -41.74
C PHE A 609 -39.87 -1.18 -40.41
N TRP A 610 -38.80 -1.95 -40.39
CA TRP A 610 -38.35 -2.70 -39.23
C TRP A 610 -36.90 -2.36 -38.90
N SER A 611 -36.52 -2.65 -37.66
CA SER A 611 -35.15 -2.52 -37.16
C SER A 611 -34.15 -3.33 -38.01
N SER A 612 -32.93 -2.82 -38.20
CA SER A 612 -31.89 -3.55 -38.94
C SER A 612 -31.23 -4.68 -38.13
N LYS A 613 -31.37 -4.63 -36.81
CA LYS A 613 -30.83 -5.60 -35.84
C LYS A 613 -31.94 -6.36 -35.14
N ARG A 614 -31.61 -7.56 -34.67
CA ARG A 614 -32.43 -8.32 -33.72
C ARG A 614 -32.40 -7.65 -32.35
N LEU A 615 -33.52 -7.67 -31.64
CA LEU A 615 -33.75 -7.01 -30.35
C LEU A 615 -34.37 -7.99 -29.32
N ASP A 616 -34.34 -9.29 -29.63
CA ASP A 616 -34.79 -10.40 -28.79
C ASP A 616 -33.62 -11.08 -28.04
N ASP A 617 -32.62 -10.30 -27.64
CA ASP A 617 -31.39 -10.77 -27.00
C ASP A 617 -31.40 -10.65 -25.46
N ASN A 618 -32.56 -10.31 -24.90
CA ASN A 618 -32.76 -10.05 -23.47
C ASN A 618 -31.83 -8.96 -22.91
N GLN A 619 -31.40 -7.99 -23.74
CA GLN A 619 -30.75 -6.76 -23.31
C GLN A 619 -31.71 -5.58 -23.36
N TRP A 620 -31.37 -4.52 -22.64
CA TRP A 620 -32.11 -3.26 -22.72
C TRP A 620 -31.80 -2.54 -24.02
N HIS A 621 -32.84 -2.15 -24.74
CA HIS A 621 -32.73 -1.35 -25.96
C HIS A 621 -33.57 -0.08 -25.85
N LEU A 622 -32.98 1.05 -26.28
CA LEU A 622 -33.74 2.28 -26.48
C LEU A 622 -34.32 2.26 -27.89
N MET A 623 -35.64 2.32 -27.96
CA MET A 623 -36.38 2.52 -29.19
C MET A 623 -36.82 3.97 -29.31
N VAL A 624 -36.45 4.67 -30.40
CA VAL A 624 -37.04 5.99 -30.70
C VAL A 624 -37.55 6.05 -32.14
N ILE A 625 -38.83 6.34 -32.29
CA ILE A 625 -39.39 6.79 -33.56
C ILE A 625 -39.55 8.31 -33.54
N LYS A 626 -39.18 8.97 -34.63
CA LYS A 626 -39.54 10.36 -34.87
C LYS A 626 -40.15 10.53 -36.26
N ARG A 627 -41.10 11.45 -36.37
CA ARG A 627 -41.62 11.94 -37.65
C ARG A 627 -41.33 13.42 -37.81
N GLN A 628 -40.74 13.77 -38.94
CA GLN A 628 -40.56 15.15 -39.40
C GLN A 628 -41.14 15.32 -40.81
N GLY A 629 -42.33 15.89 -40.92
CA GLY A 629 -43.08 15.97 -42.17
C GLY A 629 -43.37 14.58 -42.75
N VAL A 630 -42.88 14.31 -43.96
CA VAL A 630 -43.06 13.03 -44.67
C VAL A 630 -42.03 11.96 -44.27
N GLU A 631 -41.02 12.34 -43.50
CA GLU A 631 -39.92 11.47 -43.09
C GLU A 631 -40.21 10.85 -41.72
N ALA A 632 -40.09 9.53 -41.63
CA ALA A 632 -40.11 8.77 -40.38
C ALA A 632 -38.76 8.10 -40.18
N GLN A 633 -38.15 8.31 -39.02
CA GLN A 633 -36.85 7.76 -38.68
C GLN A 633 -36.94 6.90 -37.43
N LEU A 634 -36.25 5.76 -37.49
CA LEU A 634 -36.02 4.85 -36.39
C LEU A 634 -34.62 5.01 -35.84
N TYR A 635 -34.50 5.13 -34.52
CA TYR A 635 -33.25 5.03 -33.81
C TYR A 635 -33.31 3.84 -32.85
N ILE A 636 -32.21 3.10 -32.82
CA ILE A 636 -31.96 1.99 -31.88
C ILE A 636 -30.70 2.35 -31.11
N ASP A 637 -30.77 2.32 -29.79
CA ASP A 637 -29.62 2.55 -28.89
C ASP A 637 -28.92 3.90 -29.18
N GLY A 638 -29.73 4.92 -29.42
CA GLY A 638 -29.27 6.29 -29.73
C GLY A 638 -28.80 6.51 -31.17
N ILE A 639 -28.74 5.47 -32.02
CA ILE A 639 -28.18 5.54 -33.38
C ILE A 639 -29.31 5.41 -34.41
N LEU A 640 -29.27 6.24 -35.46
CA LEU A 640 -30.19 6.14 -36.59
C LEU A 640 -30.06 4.77 -37.26
N ASP A 641 -31.14 4.00 -37.26
CA ASP A 641 -31.20 2.63 -37.76
C ASP A 641 -31.91 2.56 -39.12
N ALA A 642 -33.06 3.22 -39.26
CA ALA A 642 -33.83 3.23 -40.49
C ALA A 642 -34.46 4.60 -40.78
N THR A 643 -34.70 4.88 -42.07
CA THR A 643 -35.43 6.05 -42.53
C THR A 643 -36.39 5.63 -43.62
N ASN A 644 -37.64 6.08 -43.52
CA ASN A 644 -38.68 5.85 -44.51
C ASN A 644 -39.37 7.17 -44.86
N PHE A 645 -39.84 7.27 -46.11
CA PHE A 645 -40.48 8.45 -46.65
C PHE A 645 -41.86 8.09 -47.18
N ALA A 646 -42.89 8.71 -46.59
CA ALA A 646 -44.24 8.63 -47.12
C ALA A 646 -44.41 9.58 -48.33
N THR A 647 -45.43 9.32 -49.14
CA THR A 647 -45.83 10.23 -50.23
C THR A 647 -46.37 11.57 -49.75
N ASP A 648 -46.90 11.60 -48.53
CA ASP A 648 -47.59 12.70 -47.87
C ASP A 648 -47.54 12.52 -46.35
N VAL A 649 -47.76 13.59 -45.57
CA VAL A 649 -47.66 13.53 -44.10
C VAL A 649 -48.81 12.70 -43.53
N VAL A 650 -48.46 11.56 -42.94
CA VAL A 650 -49.43 10.60 -42.37
C VAL A 650 -50.22 11.24 -41.23
N SER A 651 -51.54 11.23 -41.28
CA SER A 651 -52.35 11.71 -40.16
C SER A 651 -52.59 10.61 -39.12
N ILE A 652 -51.99 10.75 -37.93
CA ILE A 652 -52.20 9.84 -36.80
C ILE A 652 -53.25 10.43 -35.85
N SER A 653 -54.52 10.09 -36.08
CA SER A 653 -55.62 10.48 -35.20
C SER A 653 -56.74 9.47 -35.27
N ASN A 654 -57.13 8.93 -34.11
CA ASN A 654 -58.25 8.00 -33.98
C ASN A 654 -58.82 8.02 -32.55
N SER A 655 -59.98 7.40 -32.35
CA SER A 655 -60.67 7.38 -31.06
C SER A 655 -60.28 6.19 -30.16
N SER A 656 -59.30 5.37 -30.56
CA SER A 656 -58.85 4.22 -29.76
C SER A 656 -58.03 4.65 -28.56
N PRO A 657 -58.01 3.83 -27.49
CA PRO A 657 -57.02 4.01 -26.44
C PRO A 657 -55.60 3.88 -26.99
N PHE A 658 -54.67 4.58 -26.36
CA PHE A 658 -53.24 4.26 -26.44
C PHE A 658 -52.97 3.16 -25.42
N LEU A 659 -52.40 2.05 -25.88
CA LEU A 659 -52.21 0.83 -25.08
C LEU A 659 -50.75 0.42 -25.11
N PHE A 660 -50.27 -0.09 -23.97
CA PHE A 660 -49.09 -0.96 -23.93
C PHE A 660 -49.58 -2.40 -23.88
N CYS A 661 -48.90 -3.26 -24.62
CA CYS A 661 -49.01 -4.72 -24.60
C CYS A 661 -50.36 -5.32 -25.05
N ASP A 662 -51.33 -4.49 -25.47
CA ASP A 662 -52.59 -4.95 -26.06
C ASP A 662 -52.90 -4.23 -27.39
N GLY A 663 -53.30 -5.02 -28.38
CA GLY A 663 -53.64 -4.57 -29.73
C GLY A 663 -54.89 -5.28 -30.26
N PRO A 664 -55.69 -4.64 -31.13
CA PRO A 664 -56.95 -5.20 -31.63
C PRO A 664 -56.76 -6.40 -32.57
N CYS A 665 -55.52 -6.71 -32.98
CA CYS A 665 -55.16 -7.91 -33.72
C CYS A 665 -54.87 -9.12 -32.81
N ARG A 666 -55.04 -9.03 -31.49
CA ARG A 666 -54.84 -10.16 -30.58
C ARG A 666 -55.57 -11.43 -31.07
N SER A 667 -54.83 -12.52 -31.19
CA SER A 667 -55.25 -13.82 -31.74
C SER A 667 -55.57 -13.85 -33.26
N VAL A 668 -55.31 -12.77 -34.00
CA VAL A 668 -55.38 -12.71 -35.46
C VAL A 668 -53.95 -12.73 -36.00
N GLY A 669 -53.64 -13.62 -36.94
CA GLY A 669 -52.28 -13.70 -37.50
C GLY A 669 -51.21 -14.18 -36.50
N ASN A 670 -51.62 -14.77 -35.37
CA ASN A 670 -50.77 -15.16 -34.22
C ASN A 670 -50.20 -13.98 -33.42
N THR A 671 -50.78 -12.78 -33.53
CA THR A 671 -50.41 -11.66 -32.65
C THR A 671 -50.92 -11.91 -31.23
N ASP A 672 -50.04 -11.87 -30.23
CA ASP A 672 -50.37 -12.05 -28.81
C ASP A 672 -49.93 -10.84 -27.97
N PHE A 673 -50.15 -10.92 -26.65
CA PHE A 673 -49.64 -9.94 -25.69
C PHE A 673 -48.11 -9.97 -25.69
N PHE A 674 -47.49 -8.82 -25.45
CA PHE A 674 -46.04 -8.73 -25.33
C PHE A 674 -45.53 -9.41 -24.07
N SER A 675 -44.53 -10.28 -24.26
CA SER A 675 -43.72 -10.84 -23.19
C SER A 675 -42.41 -10.07 -23.07
N GLY A 676 -42.28 -9.28 -22.01
CA GLY A 676 -41.09 -8.47 -21.78
C GLY A 676 -41.34 -7.27 -20.90
N ILE A 677 -40.28 -6.49 -20.72
CA ILE A 677 -40.25 -5.39 -19.75
C ILE A 677 -40.20 -4.07 -20.50
N LEU A 678 -41.01 -3.10 -20.06
CA LEU A 678 -41.03 -1.72 -20.55
C LEU A 678 -40.61 -0.74 -19.46
N ASP A 679 -39.88 0.28 -19.89
CA ASP A 679 -39.39 1.33 -19.02
C ASP A 679 -39.30 2.68 -19.75
N GLU A 680 -39.30 3.77 -18.99
CA GLU A 680 -38.86 5.09 -19.46
C GLU A 680 -39.57 5.61 -20.74
N VAL A 681 -40.90 5.43 -20.82
CA VAL A 681 -41.73 5.73 -22.01
C VAL A 681 -42.05 7.23 -22.10
N ARG A 682 -41.61 7.87 -23.19
CA ARG A 682 -41.75 9.32 -23.43
C ARG A 682 -42.41 9.61 -24.77
N ILE A 683 -43.30 10.59 -24.79
CA ILE A 683 -43.96 11.08 -26.01
C ILE A 683 -43.72 12.58 -26.15
N TYR A 684 -43.30 12.99 -27.35
CA TYR A 684 -43.02 14.38 -27.71
C TYR A 684 -43.93 14.86 -28.84
N ASN A 685 -44.39 16.12 -28.78
CA ASN A 685 -45.14 16.79 -29.85
C ASN A 685 -44.24 17.46 -30.91
N ARG A 686 -42.99 17.02 -31.00
CA ARG A 686 -42.00 17.43 -31.99
C ARG A 686 -41.09 16.27 -32.36
N ALA A 687 -40.40 16.41 -33.49
CA ALA A 687 -39.27 15.57 -33.84
C ALA A 687 -38.05 15.93 -32.98
N LEU A 688 -37.52 14.96 -32.22
CA LEU A 688 -36.25 15.08 -31.53
C LEU A 688 -35.09 15.16 -32.54
N THR A 689 -34.04 15.85 -32.15
CA THR A 689 -32.75 15.86 -32.85
C THR A 689 -31.97 14.59 -32.52
N SER A 690 -31.01 14.21 -33.38
CA SER A 690 -30.17 13.03 -33.11
C SER A 690 -29.36 13.18 -31.81
N ALA A 691 -29.00 14.41 -31.42
CA ALA A 691 -28.29 14.67 -30.16
C ALA A 691 -29.19 14.47 -28.92
N GLU A 692 -30.46 14.85 -29.00
CA GLU A 692 -31.45 14.58 -27.96
C GLU A 692 -31.74 13.09 -27.82
N ILE A 693 -31.78 12.35 -28.94
CA ILE A 693 -31.97 10.90 -28.94
C ILE A 693 -30.75 10.19 -28.34
N GLU A 694 -29.54 10.62 -28.69
CA GLU A 694 -28.31 10.12 -28.06
C GLU A 694 -28.29 10.43 -26.57
N TYR A 695 -28.80 11.60 -26.16
CA TYR A 695 -28.94 11.95 -24.75
C TYR A 695 -29.87 10.98 -24.01
N LEU A 696 -31.05 10.67 -24.55
CA LEU A 696 -31.98 9.68 -23.96
C LEU A 696 -31.35 8.28 -23.85
N TYR A 697 -30.49 7.89 -24.79
CA TYR A 697 -29.80 6.60 -24.72
C TYR A 697 -28.76 6.55 -23.61
N ARG A 698 -28.00 7.65 -23.45
CA ARG A 698 -26.96 7.73 -22.43
C ARG A 698 -27.54 7.91 -21.04
N ASN A 699 -28.71 8.54 -20.92
CA ASN A 699 -29.37 8.91 -19.68
C ASN A 699 -30.80 8.29 -19.65
N PRO A 700 -30.93 6.96 -19.45
CA PRO A 700 -32.22 6.30 -19.36
C PRO A 700 -33.16 6.96 -18.35
#